data_AF-A0A8P4GDC1-F1
#
_entry.id   AF-A0A8P4GDC1-F1
#
_cell.length_a   1.000
_cell.length_b   1.000
_cell.length_c   1.000
_cell.angle_alpha   90.00
_cell.angle_beta   90.00
_cell.angle_gamma   90.00
#
_symmetry.space_group_name_H-M   'P 1'
#
loop_
_entity.id
_entity.type
_entity.pdbx_description
1 polymer ?
#
loop_
_entity_poly.entity_id
_entity_poly.type
_entity_poly.pdbx_seq_one_letter_code
_entity_poly.pdbx_strand_id
1 'polypeptide(L)'
;MNCCGLLTAQKEPVPLKSVEVELEVRDHVATVVSTLNYENKEDKPLEAVFVFPLPGDAAVCHFSATIGQTQIVAEVKEKQEAREEYDDALSSGQQAFLLEESEQSPDIFSLSVGSLPPGESASIRLEYVTELAVQADDGLRFCLPAVLNPRYQPQGSGGSEGASVQVTSVPASLVPYSLSFSARVSSPRPVSKVESNCSLDPLQYLNPEQTQATVKLAAGHKFDRDVELLIYYKDAHQPTAVVEAGQASAKPGTLMGDPVVMMSLYPEFPQAVMSSVASCGEFVFLLDRSGSMGQENRIGSARNTLLLLLKSLPMGCYFNIYSFGSSYQHIFPKSVEYSQKTMEEALKTVEEMGADLGGTEILNPLEHIYSQPCIPNQPRQLFVFTDGEVGNTKEVISLVKKNSGSHRCFSFGIGEGASSALINGLAKEGGGHAQFITGTDRMQPKVMQSLRFALQPAVVDISVTWDLPKGVSVTVLSPPITALFQGQRSLIYAQLTGESSKAAEGCVTVKYSLAGHPSQNQLHFSLKPAEDTGLTVHRLAARTLICSLEMEEKERRGEQDEGVKKKVVEVSVQSGVSSVFTAFIAVNKGDGEAVQGPLVRRNVPTSSLKMAWSMPMAYCRPTFYCMPTYGMLSGATSSTVSGRKRRQQSVSNYCDYSSRLDMRNSSLCSLSLDAALSTSRAAAEPACKSKFKSGGSTAGLFSNLRKKLGALKKPHQMPPEPQDLLSSCNEDCTAPKQTPRDPLLQLVSLQKASGCWVLDPALAASLGKTSEEVENLKLASVNQEVWATILALIWLHGFKVDAQDEWQLLAMKAVSWLRAQNATCVTECVEAGNALLGCNVQKDVLGL
;
A
#
# COMPACT_ATOMS: atom_id res chain seq x y z
N MET A 1 28.29 -26.09 29.62
CA MET A 1 27.19 -27.01 29.29
C MET A 1 26.39 -26.37 28.17
N ASN A 2 26.10 -27.16 27.14
CA ASN A 2 25.58 -26.72 25.85
C ASN A 2 24.19 -26.10 25.98
N CYS A 3 24.05 -24.83 25.60
CA CYS A 3 22.74 -24.22 25.41
C CYS A 3 22.18 -24.73 24.09
N CYS A 4 21.25 -25.68 24.18
CA CYS A 4 20.49 -26.20 23.06
C CYS A 4 19.22 -25.34 22.89
N GLY A 5 19.07 -24.65 21.75
CA GLY A 5 17.85 -23.92 21.37
C GLY A 5 18.11 -22.50 20.86
N LEU A 6 17.33 -22.06 19.85
CA LEU A 6 17.40 -20.72 19.24
C LEU A 6 16.77 -19.68 20.17
N LEU A 7 17.49 -18.58 20.38
CA LEU A 7 17.24 -17.52 21.35
C LEU A 7 17.09 -16.17 20.61
N THR A 8 16.49 -15.15 21.24
CA THR A 8 16.48 -13.77 20.70
C THR A 8 17.90 -13.21 20.45
N ALA A 9 18.03 -12.02 19.84
CA ALA A 9 19.33 -11.34 19.67
C ALA A 9 20.06 -11.10 21.01
N GLN A 10 19.33 -11.04 22.12
CA GLN A 10 19.82 -10.92 23.50
C GLN A 10 19.87 -12.27 24.23
N LYS A 11 19.63 -13.38 23.52
CA LYS A 11 19.65 -14.76 24.02
C LYS A 11 18.51 -15.12 24.98
N GLU A 12 17.32 -14.54 24.82
CA GLU A 12 16.14 -14.83 25.64
C GLU A 12 15.19 -15.85 24.97
N PRO A 13 14.39 -16.63 25.74
CA PRO A 13 13.34 -17.50 25.20
C PRO A 13 12.19 -16.71 24.56
N VAL A 14 11.65 -17.22 23.43
CA VAL A 14 10.44 -16.68 22.80
C VAL A 14 9.27 -17.67 22.94
N PRO A 15 8.08 -17.19 23.34
CA PRO A 15 6.88 -18.03 23.49
C PRO A 15 6.39 -18.66 22.19
N LEU A 16 6.31 -17.91 21.09
CA LEU A 16 5.79 -18.41 19.80
C LEU A 16 6.74 -19.46 19.16
N LYS A 17 6.18 -20.59 18.72
CA LYS A 17 6.91 -21.73 18.14
C LYS A 17 6.63 -21.95 16.66
N SER A 18 5.37 -21.94 16.28
CA SER A 18 4.97 -22.13 14.89
C SER A 18 3.70 -21.36 14.56
N VAL A 19 3.60 -21.00 13.30
CA VAL A 19 2.41 -20.43 12.66
C VAL A 19 2.00 -21.39 11.55
N GLU A 20 0.75 -21.82 11.58
CA GLU A 20 0.16 -22.69 10.56
C GLU A 20 -0.99 -21.92 9.90
N VAL A 21 -0.97 -21.81 8.58
CA VAL A 21 -1.97 -21.06 7.84
C VAL A 21 -2.67 -21.95 6.82
N GLU A 22 -3.99 -21.98 6.89
CA GLU A 22 -4.86 -22.63 5.94
C GLU A 22 -5.68 -21.56 5.21
N LEU A 23 -5.54 -21.52 3.89
CA LEU A 23 -6.27 -20.63 2.99
C LEU A 23 -7.32 -21.45 2.25
N GLU A 24 -8.59 -21.05 2.36
CA GLU A 24 -9.67 -21.53 1.51
C GLU A 24 -10.15 -20.41 0.59
N VAL A 25 -9.87 -20.53 -0.71
CA VAL A 25 -10.36 -19.62 -1.73
C VAL A 25 -11.62 -20.17 -2.35
N ARG A 26 -12.70 -19.40 -2.31
CA ARG A 26 -13.96 -19.67 -3.00
C ARG A 26 -14.23 -18.53 -3.96
N ASP A 27 -14.01 -18.79 -5.24
CA ASP A 27 -14.11 -17.79 -6.31
C ASP A 27 -13.23 -16.56 -5.99
N HIS A 28 -13.80 -15.40 -5.66
CA HIS A 28 -13.03 -14.16 -5.41
C HIS A 28 -12.87 -13.81 -3.93
N VAL A 29 -13.16 -14.76 -3.05
CA VAL A 29 -13.11 -14.56 -1.59
C VAL A 29 -12.23 -15.62 -0.97
N ALA A 30 -11.47 -15.22 0.04
CA ALA A 30 -10.60 -16.08 0.81
C ALA A 30 -11.04 -16.11 2.27
N THR A 31 -11.12 -17.32 2.84
CA THR A 31 -11.15 -17.56 4.28
C THR A 31 -9.77 -18.03 4.70
N VAL A 32 -9.21 -17.40 5.72
CA VAL A 32 -7.88 -17.72 6.22
C VAL A 32 -7.98 -18.11 7.68
N VAL A 33 -7.43 -19.27 8.01
CA VAL A 33 -7.31 -19.78 9.37
C VAL A 33 -5.84 -19.82 9.72
N SER A 34 -5.45 -19.10 10.77
CA SER A 34 -4.09 -19.09 11.30
C SER A 34 -4.09 -19.72 12.69
N THR A 35 -3.22 -20.70 12.90
CA THR A 35 -2.99 -21.34 14.20
C THR A 35 -1.59 -20.99 14.69
N LEU A 36 -1.50 -20.24 15.79
CA LEU A 36 -0.26 -19.79 16.41
C LEU A 36 -0.02 -20.61 17.67
N ASN A 37 1.08 -21.37 17.70
CA ASN A 37 1.41 -22.24 18.81
C ASN A 37 2.45 -21.59 19.72
N TYR A 38 2.09 -21.38 20.98
CA TYR A 38 2.91 -20.80 22.04
C TYR A 38 3.33 -21.88 23.03
N GLU A 39 4.54 -21.76 23.58
CA GLU A 39 5.07 -22.63 24.63
C GLU A 39 5.95 -21.81 25.58
N ASN A 40 5.59 -21.79 26.86
CA ASN A 40 6.38 -21.16 27.90
C ASN A 40 7.44 -22.13 28.44
N LYS A 41 8.71 -21.90 28.10
CA LYS A 41 9.85 -22.69 28.62
C LYS A 41 10.52 -22.07 29.86
N GLU A 42 10.02 -20.93 30.34
CA GLU A 42 10.54 -20.26 31.53
C GLU A 42 9.97 -20.88 32.81
N ASP A 43 10.60 -20.58 33.95
CA ASP A 43 10.16 -21.01 35.28
C ASP A 43 9.12 -20.07 35.90
N LYS A 44 8.64 -19.08 35.15
CA LYS A 44 7.68 -18.06 35.56
C LYS A 44 6.52 -17.97 34.57
N PRO A 45 5.31 -17.58 35.03
CA PRO A 45 4.21 -17.31 34.14
C PRO A 45 4.51 -16.12 33.21
N LEU A 46 4.07 -16.22 31.96
CA LEU A 46 4.35 -15.22 30.93
C LEU A 46 3.08 -14.55 30.39
N GLU A 47 3.19 -13.27 30.09
CA GLU A 47 2.31 -12.56 29.18
C GLU A 47 3.06 -12.38 27.86
N ALA A 48 2.59 -12.98 26.77
CA ALA A 48 3.20 -12.85 25.45
C ALA A 48 2.38 -11.89 24.58
N VAL A 49 3.03 -10.85 24.04
CA VAL A 49 2.39 -9.89 23.13
C VAL A 49 2.96 -10.08 21.73
N PHE A 50 2.11 -10.37 20.75
CA PHE A 50 2.47 -10.51 19.35
C PHE A 50 1.70 -9.52 18.49
N VAL A 51 2.43 -8.72 17.72
CA VAL A 51 1.89 -7.70 16.83
C VAL A 51 2.14 -8.15 15.41
N PHE A 52 1.12 -8.15 14.56
CA PHE A 52 1.25 -8.66 13.20
C PHE A 52 0.34 -7.90 12.23
N PRO A 53 0.70 -7.87 10.93
CA PRO A 53 -0.14 -7.24 9.92
C PRO A 53 -1.22 -8.18 9.42
N LEU A 54 -2.37 -7.63 9.06
CA LEU A 54 -3.42 -8.29 8.27
C LEU A 54 -3.84 -7.35 7.12
N PRO A 55 -4.50 -7.85 6.05
CA PRO A 55 -5.12 -6.96 5.06
C PRO A 55 -6.09 -5.98 5.76
N GLY A 56 -5.98 -4.67 5.49
CA GLY A 56 -6.77 -3.66 6.22
C GLY A 56 -8.29 -3.74 6.01
N ASP A 57 -8.71 -4.41 4.95
CA ASP A 57 -10.09 -4.73 4.58
C ASP A 57 -10.54 -6.13 5.02
N ALA A 58 -9.68 -6.92 5.66
CA ALA A 58 -10.04 -8.22 6.18
C ALA A 58 -11.10 -8.12 7.30
N ALA A 59 -12.06 -9.03 7.28
CA ALA A 59 -13.03 -9.21 8.36
C ALA A 59 -12.53 -10.29 9.31
N VAL A 60 -11.83 -9.89 10.38
CA VAL A 60 -11.42 -10.81 11.44
C VAL A 60 -12.65 -11.25 12.22
N CYS A 61 -12.98 -12.53 12.17
CA CYS A 61 -14.32 -13.01 12.50
C CYS A 61 -14.37 -14.16 13.52
N HIS A 62 -13.24 -14.73 13.89
CA HIS A 62 -13.19 -15.72 14.96
C HIS A 62 -11.80 -15.77 15.61
N PHE A 63 -11.81 -15.94 16.93
CA PHE A 63 -10.63 -16.06 17.77
C PHE A 63 -10.91 -17.11 18.85
N SER A 64 -10.03 -18.08 19.02
CA SER A 64 -10.11 -19.06 20.11
C SER A 64 -8.74 -19.47 20.59
N ALA A 65 -8.67 -19.89 21.84
CA ALA A 65 -7.46 -20.41 22.48
C ALA A 65 -7.70 -21.82 22.99
N THR A 66 -6.77 -22.72 22.71
CA THR A 66 -6.76 -24.09 23.23
C THR A 66 -5.60 -24.23 24.19
N ILE A 67 -5.90 -24.62 25.43
CA ILE A 67 -4.94 -24.86 26.50
C ILE A 67 -5.20 -26.27 27.04
N GLY A 68 -4.19 -27.14 26.98
CA GLY A 68 -4.37 -28.55 27.31
C GLY A 68 -5.46 -29.20 26.46
N GLN A 69 -6.59 -29.55 27.09
CA GLN A 69 -7.78 -30.11 26.40
C GLN A 69 -8.95 -29.12 26.30
N THR A 70 -8.83 -27.94 26.90
CA THR A 70 -9.89 -26.95 26.96
C THR A 70 -9.77 -25.96 25.82
N GLN A 71 -10.82 -25.85 25.01
CA GLN A 71 -10.94 -24.81 23.99
C GLN A 71 -11.85 -23.69 24.53
N ILE A 72 -11.36 -22.45 24.42
CA ILE A 72 -12.04 -21.24 24.84
C ILE A 72 -12.28 -20.41 23.60
N VAL A 73 -13.55 -20.23 23.23
CA VAL A 73 -13.94 -19.35 22.13
C VAL A 73 -14.08 -17.94 22.67
N ALA A 74 -13.43 -16.98 22.02
CA ALA A 74 -13.49 -15.59 22.44
C ALA A 74 -14.81 -14.94 22.04
N GLU A 75 -15.25 -14.00 22.87
CA GLU A 75 -16.40 -13.16 22.61
C GLU A 75 -15.93 -11.80 22.10
N VAL A 76 -16.68 -11.21 21.17
CA VAL A 76 -16.46 -9.82 20.75
C VAL A 76 -17.20 -8.92 21.72
N LYS A 77 -16.49 -7.97 22.33
CA LYS A 77 -17.05 -6.97 23.24
C LYS A 77 -16.58 -5.56 22.88
N GLU A 78 -17.20 -4.56 23.48
CA GLU A 78 -16.67 -3.19 23.43
C GLU A 78 -15.24 -3.19 23.96
N LYS A 79 -14.35 -2.46 23.28
CA LYS A 79 -12.90 -2.57 23.47
C LYS A 79 -12.45 -2.27 24.90
N GLN A 80 -13.05 -1.28 25.55
CA GLN A 80 -12.72 -0.93 26.92
C GLN A 80 -13.22 -2.01 27.89
N GLU A 81 -14.44 -2.53 27.69
CA GLU A 81 -14.95 -3.66 28.48
C GLU A 81 -14.06 -4.91 28.36
N ALA A 82 -13.61 -5.23 27.15
CA ALA A 82 -12.72 -6.36 26.90
C ALA A 82 -11.34 -6.20 27.58
N ARG A 83 -10.78 -4.99 27.58
CA ARG A 83 -9.52 -4.67 28.27
C ARG A 83 -9.66 -4.80 29.78
N GLU A 84 -10.75 -4.27 30.34
CA GLU A 84 -11.05 -4.39 31.77
C GLU A 84 -11.20 -5.86 32.20
N GLU A 85 -11.95 -6.67 31.43
CA GLU A 85 -12.09 -8.10 31.71
C GLU A 85 -10.74 -8.85 31.58
N TYR A 86 -9.88 -8.46 30.63
CA TYR A 86 -8.54 -9.03 30.50
C TYR A 86 -7.67 -8.71 31.72
N ASP A 87 -7.60 -7.45 32.14
CA ASP A 87 -6.79 -7.00 33.28
C ASP A 87 -7.27 -7.61 34.60
N ASP A 88 -8.59 -7.73 34.79
CA ASP A 88 -9.20 -8.37 35.95
C ASP A 88 -8.87 -9.88 36.01
N ALA A 89 -8.92 -10.55 34.86
CA ALA A 89 -8.56 -11.96 34.74
C ALA A 89 -7.07 -12.18 35.08
N LEU A 90 -6.17 -11.36 34.53
CA LEU A 90 -4.74 -11.43 34.85
C LEU A 90 -4.45 -11.16 36.33
N SER A 91 -5.11 -10.15 36.91
CA SER A 91 -4.96 -9.80 38.32
C SER A 91 -5.46 -10.91 39.25
N SER A 92 -6.40 -11.73 38.77
CA SER A 92 -6.95 -12.90 39.47
C SER A 92 -6.15 -14.19 39.22
N GLY A 93 -5.05 -14.12 38.46
CA GLY A 93 -4.24 -15.28 38.09
C GLY A 93 -4.91 -16.23 37.10
N GLN A 94 -5.92 -15.75 36.36
CA GLN A 94 -6.58 -16.49 35.30
C GLN A 94 -5.84 -16.32 33.97
N GLN A 95 -5.91 -17.34 33.12
CA GLN A 95 -5.45 -17.25 31.74
C GLN A 95 -6.48 -16.45 30.93
N ALA A 96 -6.00 -15.44 30.21
CA ALA A 96 -6.84 -14.60 29.37
C ALA A 96 -6.14 -14.30 28.05
N PHE A 97 -6.94 -14.06 27.01
CA PHE A 97 -6.45 -13.77 25.66
C PHE A 97 -7.21 -12.58 25.10
N LEU A 98 -6.48 -11.62 24.56
CA LEU A 98 -7.04 -10.39 24.01
C LEU A 98 -6.49 -10.18 22.59
N LEU A 99 -7.39 -9.93 21.64
CA LEU A 99 -7.03 -9.57 20.27
C LEU A 99 -7.68 -8.24 19.90
N GLU A 100 -6.86 -7.30 19.44
CA GLU A 100 -7.28 -5.93 19.13
C GLU A 100 -6.76 -5.44 17.79
N GLU A 101 -7.63 -4.73 17.06
CA GLU A 101 -7.25 -3.88 15.93
C GLU A 101 -6.65 -2.56 16.43
N SER A 102 -5.57 -2.09 15.80
CA SER A 102 -4.92 -0.82 16.14
C SER A 102 -5.81 0.38 15.84
N GLU A 103 -5.83 1.35 16.76
CA GLU A 103 -6.59 2.60 16.58
C GLU A 103 -6.02 3.47 15.44
N GLN A 104 -4.72 3.34 15.17
CA GLN A 104 -4.01 4.13 14.17
C GLN A 104 -4.17 3.57 12.76
N SER A 105 -4.22 2.24 12.61
CA SER A 105 -4.24 1.59 11.30
C SER A 105 -4.98 0.23 11.33
N PRO A 106 -5.95 -0.01 10.44
CA PRO A 106 -6.76 -1.22 10.43
C PRO A 106 -6.03 -2.48 9.94
N ASP A 107 -4.81 -2.33 9.42
CA ASP A 107 -3.95 -3.43 8.96
C ASP A 107 -2.97 -3.93 10.04
N ILE A 108 -3.10 -3.49 11.30
CA ILE A 108 -2.23 -3.88 12.41
C ILE A 108 -3.06 -4.44 13.57
N PHE A 109 -2.72 -5.64 14.01
CA PHE A 109 -3.36 -6.33 15.13
C PHE A 109 -2.37 -6.63 16.24
N SER A 110 -2.85 -6.59 17.48
CA SER A 110 -2.12 -6.99 18.68
C SER A 110 -2.84 -8.14 19.37
N LEU A 111 -2.10 -9.23 19.61
CA LEU A 111 -2.54 -10.40 20.34
C LEU A 111 -1.77 -10.48 21.67
N SER A 112 -2.49 -10.48 22.78
CA SER A 112 -1.95 -10.70 24.12
C SER A 112 -2.38 -12.07 24.64
N VAL A 113 -1.40 -12.94 24.88
CA VAL A 113 -1.55 -14.27 25.51
C VAL A 113 -1.15 -14.13 26.98
N GLY A 114 -2.15 -14.04 27.84
CA GLY A 114 -2.02 -13.68 29.23
C GLY A 114 -1.88 -14.86 30.17
N SER A 115 -0.96 -14.74 31.14
CA SER A 115 -0.76 -15.69 32.24
C SER A 115 -0.50 -17.14 31.81
N LEU A 116 0.32 -17.35 30.78
CA LEU A 116 0.75 -18.68 30.31
C LEU A 116 1.71 -19.33 31.35
N PRO A 117 1.32 -20.41 32.05
CA PRO A 117 2.12 -21.03 33.10
C PRO A 117 3.45 -21.64 32.64
N PRO A 118 4.42 -21.83 33.55
CA PRO A 118 5.68 -22.53 33.27
C PRO A 118 5.46 -23.92 32.66
N GLY A 119 6.11 -24.20 31.53
CA GLY A 119 6.04 -25.49 30.83
C GLY A 119 4.76 -25.76 30.05
N GLU A 120 3.79 -24.83 30.05
CA GLU A 120 2.52 -24.99 29.36
C GLU A 120 2.55 -24.42 27.93
N SER A 121 1.67 -24.95 27.08
CA SER A 121 1.48 -24.52 25.70
C SER A 121 0.05 -24.03 25.47
N ALA A 122 -0.09 -23.02 24.60
CA ALA A 122 -1.37 -22.53 24.13
C ALA A 122 -1.39 -22.51 22.60
N SER A 123 -2.48 -22.99 22.00
CA SER A 123 -2.70 -22.91 20.56
C SER A 123 -3.79 -21.90 20.27
N ILE A 124 -3.45 -20.86 19.54
CA ILE A 124 -4.34 -19.72 19.26
C ILE A 124 -4.82 -19.82 17.83
N ARG A 125 -6.12 -19.97 17.62
CA ARG A 125 -6.75 -20.02 16.31
C ARG A 125 -7.41 -18.68 15.99
N LEU A 126 -6.96 -18.05 14.92
CA LEU A 126 -7.49 -16.82 14.34
C LEU A 126 -8.10 -17.14 12.97
N GLU A 127 -9.26 -16.58 12.67
CA GLU A 127 -9.88 -16.71 11.36
C GLU A 127 -10.36 -15.35 10.85
N TYR A 128 -10.06 -15.07 9.59
CA TYR A 128 -10.52 -13.87 8.90
C TYR A 128 -10.95 -14.19 7.47
N VAL A 129 -11.80 -13.34 6.92
CA VAL A 129 -12.22 -13.43 5.51
C VAL A 129 -11.83 -12.16 4.76
N THR A 130 -11.43 -12.29 3.51
CA THR A 130 -10.96 -11.16 2.68
C THR A 130 -11.35 -11.33 1.22
N GLU A 131 -11.52 -10.20 0.53
CA GLU A 131 -11.67 -10.15 -0.92
C GLU A 131 -10.31 -10.36 -1.60
N LEU A 132 -10.29 -11.00 -2.77
CA LEU A 132 -9.10 -11.12 -3.60
C LEU A 132 -9.12 -10.05 -4.71
N ALA A 133 -8.02 -9.30 -4.81
CA ALA A 133 -7.87 -8.26 -5.83
C ALA A 133 -7.53 -8.87 -7.19
N VAL A 134 -8.19 -8.38 -8.24
CA VAL A 134 -7.92 -8.77 -9.63
C VAL A 134 -6.70 -7.99 -10.15
N GLN A 135 -5.68 -8.68 -10.64
CA GLN A 135 -4.50 -8.11 -11.28
C GLN A 135 -4.76 -7.80 -12.77
N ALA A 136 -3.81 -7.11 -13.42
CA ALA A 136 -3.89 -6.72 -14.84
C ALA A 136 -3.99 -7.89 -15.81
N ASP A 137 -3.40 -9.01 -15.43
CA ASP A 137 -3.28 -10.25 -16.19
C ASP A 137 -4.33 -11.27 -15.75
N ASP A 138 -5.45 -10.80 -15.18
CA ASP A 138 -6.59 -11.63 -14.77
C ASP A 138 -6.35 -12.53 -13.55
N GLY A 139 -5.16 -12.43 -12.92
CA GLY A 139 -4.82 -13.19 -11.71
C GLY A 139 -5.51 -12.64 -10.45
N LEU A 140 -6.09 -13.52 -9.64
CA LEU A 140 -6.55 -13.16 -8.29
C LEU A 140 -5.39 -13.22 -7.31
N ARG A 141 -5.08 -12.07 -6.70
CA ARG A 141 -3.98 -11.95 -5.75
C ARG A 141 -4.47 -12.16 -4.32
N PHE A 142 -3.90 -13.16 -3.68
CA PHE A 142 -3.89 -13.30 -2.23
C PHE A 142 -2.50 -12.92 -1.69
N CYS A 143 -2.47 -12.19 -0.59
CA CYS A 143 -1.24 -11.88 0.14
C CYS A 143 -1.46 -12.24 1.61
N LEU A 144 -0.57 -13.08 2.16
CA LEU A 144 -0.42 -13.30 3.59
C LEU A 144 0.76 -12.43 4.07
N PRO A 145 0.48 -11.34 4.81
CA PRO A 145 1.52 -10.49 5.37
C PRO A 145 2.40 -11.29 6.35
N ALA A 146 3.69 -11.34 6.07
CA ALA A 146 4.69 -12.00 6.92
C ALA A 146 5.75 -11.00 7.43
N VAL A 147 5.80 -9.79 6.86
CA VAL A 147 6.71 -8.71 7.24
C VAL A 147 5.93 -7.55 7.84
N LEU A 148 6.37 -7.04 8.99
CA LEU A 148 5.81 -5.85 9.62
C LEU A 148 6.86 -4.74 9.69
N ASN A 149 6.72 -3.73 8.83
CA ASN A 149 7.56 -2.54 8.88
C ASN A 149 7.09 -1.59 10.00
N PRO A 150 8.01 -0.95 10.74
CA PRO A 150 7.63 0.12 11.67
C PRO A 150 6.89 1.24 10.94
N ARG A 151 5.76 1.72 11.48
CA ARG A 151 5.03 2.87 10.91
C ARG A 151 5.63 4.17 11.44
N TYR A 152 5.94 5.12 10.55
CA TYR A 152 6.44 6.45 10.92
C TYR A 152 5.33 7.26 11.62
N GLN A 153 5.58 7.73 12.83
CA GLN A 153 4.67 8.63 13.54
C GLN A 153 5.14 10.10 13.38
N PRO A 154 4.32 10.97 12.77
CA PRO A 154 4.63 12.41 12.65
C PRO A 154 4.90 13.10 13.99
N GLN A 155 5.77 14.10 13.99
CA GLN A 155 5.99 14.91 15.19
C GLN A 155 4.75 15.75 15.52
N GLY A 156 4.23 15.64 16.75
CA GLY A 156 3.07 16.43 17.21
C GLY A 156 1.71 15.76 17.03
N SER A 157 1.65 14.49 16.58
CA SER A 157 0.43 13.67 16.67
C SER A 157 0.11 13.40 18.15
N GLY A 158 -0.66 14.31 18.76
CA GLY A 158 -1.05 14.30 20.18
C GLY A 158 -2.05 13.22 20.55
N GLY A 159 -1.77 11.96 20.20
CA GLY A 159 -2.38 10.81 20.87
C GLY A 159 -1.79 10.71 22.28
N SER A 160 -2.65 10.50 23.26
CA SER A 160 -2.32 10.20 24.65
C SER A 160 -1.17 9.21 24.78
N GLU A 161 -0.51 9.19 25.94
CA GLU A 161 0.42 8.14 26.42
C GLU A 161 -0.25 6.74 26.53
N GLY A 162 -1.25 6.43 25.70
CA GLY A 162 -1.79 5.09 25.48
C GLY A 162 -0.83 4.32 24.58
N ALA A 163 -0.05 3.44 25.20
CA ALA A 163 0.83 2.43 24.61
C ALA A 163 0.91 2.45 23.07
N SER A 164 1.84 3.22 22.51
CA SER A 164 2.35 2.96 21.17
C SER A 164 2.67 1.47 21.10
N VAL A 165 2.07 0.72 20.18
CA VAL A 165 2.33 -0.72 20.03
C VAL A 165 3.82 -0.89 19.74
N GLN A 166 4.60 -1.23 20.76
CA GLN A 166 6.05 -1.37 20.64
C GLN A 166 6.35 -2.65 19.86
N VAL A 167 6.46 -2.52 18.54
CA VAL A 167 6.89 -3.62 17.67
C VAL A 167 8.37 -3.88 17.90
N THR A 168 8.69 -5.05 18.45
CA THR A 168 10.07 -5.52 18.55
C THR A 168 10.43 -6.19 17.23
N SER A 169 11.36 -5.62 16.46
CA SER A 169 11.73 -6.17 15.15
C SER A 169 13.13 -6.79 15.14
N VAL A 170 13.29 -7.91 14.44
CA VAL A 170 14.57 -8.60 14.23
C VAL A 170 14.76 -8.90 12.74
N PRO A 171 16.01 -9.13 12.27
CA PRO A 171 16.23 -9.68 10.94
C PRO A 171 15.45 -10.99 10.75
N ALA A 172 14.85 -11.16 9.56
CA ALA A 172 14.03 -12.31 9.19
C ALA A 172 14.65 -13.67 9.55
N SER A 173 15.96 -13.84 9.30
CA SER A 173 16.69 -15.08 9.60
C SER A 173 16.85 -15.40 11.10
N LEU A 174 16.54 -14.46 11.99
CA LEU A 174 16.65 -14.61 13.44
C LEU A 174 15.29 -14.84 14.11
N VAL A 175 14.21 -14.86 13.32
CA VAL A 175 12.88 -15.20 13.82
C VAL A 175 12.89 -16.65 14.30
N PRO A 176 12.52 -16.95 15.57
CA PRO A 176 12.72 -18.27 16.17
C PRO A 176 11.55 -19.24 15.97
N TYR A 177 10.60 -18.92 15.09
CA TYR A 177 9.40 -19.72 14.80
C TYR A 177 9.28 -20.03 13.31
N SER A 178 8.51 -21.07 12.97
CA SER A 178 8.32 -21.53 11.58
C SER A 178 6.95 -21.16 11.02
N LEU A 179 6.85 -21.07 9.69
CA LEU A 179 5.58 -20.97 8.95
C LEU A 179 5.28 -22.26 8.18
N SER A 180 4.07 -22.80 8.33
CA SER A 180 3.48 -23.73 7.37
C SER A 180 2.28 -23.05 6.70
N PHE A 181 2.11 -23.29 5.40
CA PHE A 181 1.02 -22.68 4.64
C PHE A 181 0.45 -23.69 3.63
N SER A 182 -0.86 -23.79 3.60
CA SER A 182 -1.58 -24.58 2.60
C SER A 182 -2.79 -23.81 2.06
N ALA A 183 -3.04 -23.94 0.77
CA ALA A 183 -4.18 -23.33 0.11
C ALA A 183 -5.05 -24.40 -0.56
N ARG A 184 -6.36 -24.25 -0.42
CA ARG A 184 -7.39 -24.96 -1.16
C ARG A 184 -8.17 -23.93 -1.97
N VAL A 185 -8.27 -24.15 -3.26
CA VAL A 185 -8.98 -23.27 -4.19
C VAL A 185 -10.19 -24.02 -4.72
N SER A 186 -11.36 -23.41 -4.64
CA SER A 186 -12.60 -23.87 -5.24
C SER A 186 -13.20 -22.74 -6.07
N SER A 187 -13.62 -23.06 -7.29
CA SER A 187 -14.18 -22.09 -8.22
C SER A 187 -15.26 -22.76 -9.07
N PRO A 188 -16.30 -22.03 -9.51
CA PRO A 188 -17.21 -22.55 -10.53
C PRO A 188 -16.53 -22.77 -11.88
N ARG A 189 -15.32 -22.23 -12.09
CA ARG A 189 -14.54 -22.32 -13.32
C ARG A 189 -13.23 -23.09 -13.08
N PRO A 190 -12.68 -23.80 -14.09
CA PRO A 190 -11.42 -24.53 -13.93
C PRO A 190 -10.26 -23.62 -13.50
N VAL A 191 -9.47 -24.08 -12.54
CA VAL A 191 -8.22 -23.44 -12.09
C VAL A 191 -7.13 -23.73 -13.12
N SER A 192 -6.68 -22.68 -13.82
CA SER A 192 -5.70 -22.81 -14.90
C SER A 192 -4.27 -22.95 -14.38
N LYS A 193 -3.87 -22.09 -13.43
CA LYS A 193 -2.58 -22.15 -12.74
C LYS A 193 -2.64 -21.41 -11.41
N VAL A 194 -1.69 -21.70 -10.53
CA VAL A 194 -1.41 -20.95 -9.30
C VAL A 194 0.08 -20.63 -9.26
N GLU A 195 0.41 -19.36 -9.12
CA GLU A 195 1.79 -18.87 -9.05
C GLU A 195 2.05 -18.22 -7.68
N SER A 196 3.32 -18.10 -7.30
CA SER A 196 3.73 -17.47 -6.03
C SER A 196 5.09 -16.82 -6.14
N ASN A 197 5.31 -15.79 -5.33
CA ASN A 197 6.64 -15.21 -5.08
C ASN A 197 7.53 -16.09 -4.17
N CYS A 198 6.97 -17.18 -3.64
CA CYS A 198 7.63 -18.18 -2.82
C CYS A 198 7.63 -19.55 -3.52
N SER A 199 8.53 -20.44 -3.10
CA SER A 199 8.56 -21.82 -3.61
C SER A 199 7.32 -22.60 -3.15
N LEU A 200 6.60 -23.19 -4.10
CA LEU A 200 5.44 -24.05 -3.83
C LEU A 200 5.75 -25.52 -4.13
N ASP A 201 5.08 -26.41 -3.42
CA ASP A 201 4.90 -27.80 -3.88
C ASP A 201 4.05 -27.82 -5.17
N PRO A 202 4.13 -28.89 -5.99
CA PRO A 202 3.33 -28.99 -7.21
C PRO A 202 1.82 -28.85 -6.95
N LEU A 203 1.13 -28.08 -7.80
CA LEU A 203 -0.33 -27.91 -7.76
C LEU A 203 -1.03 -29.27 -7.94
N GLN A 204 -1.97 -29.58 -7.05
CA GLN A 204 -2.74 -30.83 -7.09
C GLN A 204 -4.21 -30.53 -7.34
N TYR A 205 -4.77 -31.06 -8.42
CA TYR A 205 -6.20 -30.99 -8.70
C TYR A 205 -6.94 -32.05 -7.88
N LEU A 206 -8.03 -31.63 -7.23
CA LEU A 206 -8.83 -32.49 -6.35
C LEU A 206 -10.00 -33.16 -7.09
N ASN A 207 -10.30 -32.71 -8.31
CA ASN A 207 -11.35 -33.27 -9.14
C ASN A 207 -11.01 -33.19 -10.65
N PRO A 208 -11.64 -34.03 -11.51
CA PRO A 208 -11.37 -34.07 -12.95
C PRO A 208 -11.68 -32.77 -13.68
N GLU A 209 -12.67 -32.01 -13.23
CA GLU A 209 -13.08 -30.73 -13.83
C GLU A 209 -12.12 -29.58 -13.51
N GLN A 210 -11.12 -29.83 -12.66
CA GLN A 210 -10.13 -28.85 -12.21
C GLN A 210 -10.74 -27.62 -11.51
N THR A 211 -11.98 -27.73 -11.02
CA THR A 211 -12.67 -26.67 -10.27
C THR A 211 -12.25 -26.64 -8.79
N GLN A 212 -11.51 -27.64 -8.34
CA GLN A 212 -10.90 -27.71 -7.02
C GLN A 212 -9.41 -28.06 -7.13
N ALA A 213 -8.57 -27.30 -6.43
CA ALA A 213 -7.13 -27.53 -6.39
C ALA A 213 -6.55 -27.25 -5.00
N THR A 214 -5.37 -27.79 -4.72
CA THR A 214 -4.60 -27.49 -3.51
C THR A 214 -3.13 -27.29 -3.82
N VAL A 215 -2.49 -26.40 -3.07
CA VAL A 215 -1.06 -26.10 -3.15
C VAL A 215 -0.51 -25.83 -1.75
N LYS A 216 0.77 -26.11 -1.53
CA LYS A 216 1.44 -25.89 -0.24
C LYS A 216 2.72 -25.09 -0.45
N LEU A 217 3.06 -24.30 0.55
CA LEU A 217 4.35 -23.63 0.60
C LEU A 217 5.44 -24.66 0.88
N ALA A 218 6.52 -24.64 0.11
CA ALA A 218 7.67 -25.49 0.36
C ALA A 218 8.31 -25.14 1.71
N ALA A 219 8.91 -26.13 2.37
CA ALA A 219 9.53 -25.94 3.68
C ALA A 219 10.68 -24.91 3.65
N GLY A 220 10.84 -24.15 4.74
CA GLY A 220 11.99 -23.27 4.94
C GLY A 220 11.78 -21.80 4.62
N HIS A 221 10.54 -21.31 4.57
CA HIS A 221 10.23 -19.89 4.52
C HIS A 221 10.88 -19.14 5.69
N LYS A 222 11.48 -17.97 5.42
CA LYS A 222 12.32 -17.24 6.40
C LYS A 222 11.71 -15.92 6.88
N PHE A 223 10.45 -15.64 6.57
CA PHE A 223 9.79 -14.36 6.86
C PHE A 223 10.54 -13.16 6.27
N ASP A 224 11.28 -13.37 5.16
CA ASP A 224 12.03 -12.33 4.45
C ASP A 224 11.20 -11.60 3.40
N ARG A 225 9.94 -12.02 3.20
CA ARG A 225 8.95 -11.48 2.26
C ARG A 225 7.55 -11.95 2.65
N ASP A 226 6.53 -11.28 2.14
CA ASP A 226 5.14 -11.73 2.25
C ASP A 226 4.89 -12.97 1.38
N VAL A 227 3.91 -13.81 1.75
CA VAL A 227 3.55 -14.99 0.93
C VAL A 227 2.41 -14.60 0.01
N GLU A 228 2.70 -14.53 -1.29
CA GLU A 228 1.72 -14.14 -2.30
C GLU A 228 1.34 -15.31 -3.19
N LEU A 229 0.04 -15.43 -3.49
CA LEU A 229 -0.48 -16.34 -4.49
C LEU A 229 -1.22 -15.56 -5.59
N LEU A 230 -0.95 -15.91 -6.84
CA LEU A 230 -1.72 -15.48 -8.01
C LEU A 230 -2.50 -16.69 -8.53
N ILE A 231 -3.83 -16.62 -8.45
CA ILE A 231 -4.74 -17.70 -8.82
C ILE A 231 -5.45 -17.33 -10.12
N TYR A 232 -5.34 -18.17 -11.13
CA TYR A 232 -5.89 -17.91 -12.45
C TYR A 232 -7.02 -18.88 -12.76
N TYR A 233 -8.18 -18.38 -13.15
CA TYR A 233 -9.30 -19.19 -13.64
C TYR A 233 -9.40 -19.12 -15.15
N LYS A 234 -9.90 -20.18 -15.78
CA LYS A 234 -10.39 -20.06 -17.17
C LYS A 234 -11.64 -19.18 -17.17
N ASP A 235 -11.75 -18.28 -18.16
CA ASP A 235 -12.88 -17.36 -18.32
C ASP A 235 -13.19 -16.55 -17.04
N ALA A 236 -12.15 -16.09 -16.34
CA ALA A 236 -12.28 -15.07 -15.31
C ALA A 236 -12.98 -13.82 -15.93
N HIS A 237 -13.61 -12.95 -15.13
CA HIS A 237 -14.27 -11.69 -15.55
C HIS A 237 -15.75 -11.75 -15.96
N GLN A 238 -16.47 -12.83 -15.63
CA GLN A 238 -17.93 -12.81 -15.73
C GLN A 238 -18.57 -12.19 -14.46
N PRO A 239 -19.60 -11.33 -14.60
CA PRO A 239 -20.37 -10.86 -13.46
C PRO A 239 -21.01 -12.01 -12.69
N THR A 240 -20.96 -11.97 -11.37
CA THR A 240 -21.51 -13.01 -10.50
C THR A 240 -22.28 -12.42 -9.33
N ALA A 241 -23.27 -13.15 -8.83
CA ALA A 241 -23.93 -12.83 -7.58
C ALA A 241 -24.00 -14.08 -6.71
N VAL A 242 -23.63 -13.94 -5.44
CA VAL A 242 -23.69 -15.01 -4.44
C VAL A 242 -24.64 -14.56 -3.35
N VAL A 243 -25.75 -15.27 -3.19
CA VAL A 243 -26.69 -15.09 -2.08
C VAL A 243 -26.32 -16.06 -0.98
N GLU A 244 -26.07 -15.56 0.22
CA GLU A 244 -25.75 -16.35 1.41
C GLU A 244 -26.94 -16.33 2.37
N ALA A 245 -27.26 -17.48 2.98
CA ALA A 245 -28.37 -17.58 3.92
C ALA A 245 -28.00 -16.96 5.27
N GLY A 246 -28.98 -16.32 5.92
CA GLY A 246 -28.83 -15.88 7.30
C GLY A 246 -28.66 -17.06 8.26
N GLN A 247 -28.07 -16.77 9.43
CA GLN A 247 -27.90 -17.70 10.52
C GLN A 247 -29.24 -18.01 11.19
N ALA A 248 -29.62 -19.30 11.24
CA ALA A 248 -30.93 -19.73 11.75
C ALA A 248 -31.22 -19.33 13.21
N SER A 249 -30.18 -19.14 14.04
CA SER A 249 -30.30 -18.71 15.44
C SER A 249 -30.41 -17.18 15.60
N ALA A 250 -30.11 -16.41 14.56
CA ALA A 250 -30.19 -14.96 14.59
C ALA A 250 -31.63 -14.48 14.40
N LYS A 251 -31.94 -13.32 14.96
CA LYS A 251 -33.28 -12.73 14.87
C LYS A 251 -33.55 -12.26 13.42
N PRO A 252 -34.72 -12.58 12.82
CA PRO A 252 -35.11 -12.03 11.52
C PRO A 252 -35.13 -10.49 11.52
N GLY A 253 -34.81 -9.87 10.39
CA GLY A 253 -34.69 -8.41 10.25
C GLY A 253 -33.32 -7.85 10.64
N THR A 254 -32.39 -8.70 11.09
CA THR A 254 -31.03 -8.30 11.48
C THR A 254 -30.02 -8.78 10.43
N LEU A 255 -28.82 -8.17 10.39
CA LEU A 255 -27.81 -8.49 9.39
C LEU A 255 -27.51 -9.99 9.32
N MET A 256 -27.38 -10.65 10.47
CA MET A 256 -27.09 -12.08 10.54
C MET A 256 -28.32 -12.99 10.40
N GLY A 257 -29.53 -12.45 10.49
CA GLY A 257 -30.77 -13.24 10.40
C GLY A 257 -31.34 -13.33 8.99
N ASP A 258 -31.05 -12.33 8.15
CA ASP A 258 -31.58 -12.23 6.80
C ASP A 258 -30.50 -12.57 5.76
N PRO A 259 -30.87 -13.05 4.55
CA PRO A 259 -29.91 -13.31 3.50
C PRO A 259 -29.13 -12.06 3.07
N VAL A 260 -27.86 -12.25 2.71
CA VAL A 260 -26.98 -11.21 2.16
C VAL A 260 -26.53 -11.63 0.76
N VAL A 261 -26.49 -10.68 -0.17
CA VAL A 261 -25.96 -10.88 -1.52
C VAL A 261 -24.65 -10.12 -1.69
N MET A 262 -23.65 -10.81 -2.25
CA MET A 262 -22.42 -10.22 -2.78
C MET A 262 -22.49 -10.22 -4.31
N MET A 263 -22.36 -9.05 -4.93
CA MET A 263 -22.35 -8.89 -6.37
C MET A 263 -20.98 -8.48 -6.87
N SER A 264 -20.45 -9.24 -7.83
CA SER A 264 -19.24 -8.93 -8.58
C SER A 264 -19.62 -8.41 -9.95
N LEU A 265 -19.30 -7.15 -10.23
CA LEU A 265 -19.58 -6.50 -11.49
C LEU A 265 -18.28 -6.25 -12.24
N TYR A 266 -18.28 -6.57 -13.53
CA TYR A 266 -17.18 -6.29 -14.45
C TYR A 266 -17.72 -5.35 -15.53
N PRO A 267 -17.50 -4.03 -15.42
CA PRO A 267 -17.96 -3.10 -16.43
C PRO A 267 -17.17 -3.32 -17.73
N GLU A 268 -17.90 -3.50 -18.83
CA GLU A 268 -17.36 -3.53 -20.18
C GLU A 268 -17.76 -2.26 -20.92
N PHE A 269 -16.77 -1.53 -21.42
CA PHE A 269 -16.95 -0.30 -22.18
C PHE A 269 -16.73 -0.56 -23.67
N PRO A 270 -17.53 0.06 -24.55
CA PRO A 270 -17.36 -0.09 -25.98
C PRO A 270 -15.97 0.36 -26.45
N GLN A 271 -15.30 -0.47 -27.26
CA GLN A 271 -13.95 -0.21 -27.76
C GLN A 271 -13.82 1.15 -28.47
N ALA A 272 -14.89 1.61 -29.14
CA ALA A 272 -14.93 2.90 -29.83
C ALA A 272 -14.80 4.11 -28.89
N VAL A 273 -15.19 3.96 -27.62
CA VAL A 273 -15.06 5.01 -26.59
C VAL A 273 -13.69 4.93 -25.92
N MET A 274 -13.18 3.71 -25.72
CA MET A 274 -11.85 3.47 -25.13
C MET A 274 -10.70 3.86 -26.06
N SER A 275 -10.90 3.85 -27.38
CA SER A 275 -9.90 4.26 -28.36
C SER A 275 -9.69 5.79 -28.42
N SER A 276 -10.62 6.58 -27.89
CA SER A 276 -10.46 8.02 -27.67
C SER A 276 -9.75 8.27 -26.35
N VAL A 277 -8.43 8.02 -26.31
CA VAL A 277 -7.59 8.35 -25.15
C VAL A 277 -7.76 9.83 -24.82
N ALA A 278 -7.98 10.17 -23.54
CA ALA A 278 -8.04 11.57 -23.14
C ALA A 278 -6.72 12.26 -23.50
N SER A 279 -6.78 13.29 -24.35
CA SER A 279 -5.65 14.17 -24.64
C SER A 279 -5.45 15.26 -23.57
N CYS A 280 -6.28 15.24 -22.51
CA CYS A 280 -6.28 16.21 -21.43
C CYS A 280 -6.27 15.51 -20.05
N GLY A 281 -5.60 16.15 -19.09
CA GLY A 281 -5.48 15.73 -17.71
C GLY A 281 -4.42 16.57 -16.98
N GLU A 282 -4.57 16.72 -15.66
CA GLU A 282 -3.52 17.26 -14.80
C GLU A 282 -2.87 16.09 -14.03
N PHE A 283 -1.66 15.68 -14.39
CA PHE A 283 -0.96 14.54 -13.80
C PHE A 283 0.00 15.00 -12.70
N VAL A 284 -0.34 14.69 -11.45
CA VAL A 284 0.47 15.04 -10.28
C VAL A 284 1.10 13.78 -9.72
N PHE A 285 2.43 13.71 -9.71
CA PHE A 285 3.17 12.59 -9.15
C PHE A 285 3.72 12.98 -7.78
N LEU A 286 3.37 12.23 -6.73
CA LEU A 286 3.85 12.42 -5.36
C LEU A 286 4.76 11.25 -4.99
N LEU A 287 6.07 11.50 -4.94
CA LEU A 287 7.09 10.49 -4.72
C LEU A 287 7.67 10.54 -3.30
N ASP A 288 7.62 9.43 -2.59
CA ASP A 288 8.32 9.24 -1.33
C ASP A 288 9.85 9.16 -1.55
N ARG A 289 10.59 9.96 -0.77
CA ARG A 289 12.06 10.01 -0.71
C ARG A 289 12.55 9.84 0.74
N SER A 290 11.74 9.23 1.60
CA SER A 290 12.11 8.83 2.95
C SER A 290 13.32 7.88 2.94
N GLY A 291 13.99 7.74 4.08
CA GLY A 291 15.18 6.88 4.19
C GLY A 291 14.94 5.41 3.88
N SER A 292 13.71 4.91 4.08
CA SER A 292 13.31 3.52 3.81
C SER A 292 13.21 3.22 2.30
N MET A 293 12.97 4.23 1.45
CA MET A 293 13.06 4.14 -0.01
C MET A 293 14.50 3.91 -0.54
N GLY A 294 15.51 4.03 0.33
CA GLY A 294 16.90 3.71 0.01
C GLY A 294 17.21 2.21 0.00
N GLN A 295 16.32 1.38 0.57
CA GLN A 295 16.49 -0.07 0.59
C GLN A 295 16.28 -0.66 -0.82
N GLU A 296 17.05 -1.69 -1.16
CA GLU A 296 16.85 -2.53 -2.36
C GLU A 296 16.68 -1.74 -3.68
N ASN A 297 17.29 -0.55 -3.77
CA ASN A 297 17.17 0.34 -4.93
C ASN A 297 15.70 0.76 -5.27
N ARG A 298 14.79 0.80 -4.29
CA ARG A 298 13.38 1.22 -4.47
C ARG A 298 13.27 2.60 -5.13
N ILE A 299 14.06 3.57 -4.66
CA ILE A 299 14.12 4.91 -5.29
C ILE A 299 14.63 4.87 -6.73
N GLY A 300 15.57 3.96 -7.06
CA GLY A 300 16.03 3.75 -8.43
C GLY A 300 14.93 3.25 -9.35
N SER A 301 14.16 2.26 -8.89
CA SER A 301 12.99 1.77 -9.60
C SER A 301 11.93 2.86 -9.79
N ALA A 302 11.66 3.66 -8.74
CA ALA A 302 10.71 4.76 -8.83
C ALA A 302 11.14 5.84 -9.85
N ARG A 303 12.44 6.21 -9.91
CA ARG A 303 12.97 7.12 -10.94
C ARG A 303 12.77 6.59 -12.36
N ASN A 304 13.10 5.32 -12.58
CA ASN A 304 12.93 4.68 -13.90
C ASN A 304 11.46 4.66 -14.32
N THR A 305 10.54 4.45 -13.37
CA THR A 305 9.11 4.48 -13.61
C THR A 305 8.59 5.90 -13.88
N LEU A 306 9.08 6.91 -13.16
CA LEU A 306 8.75 8.31 -13.46
C LEU A 306 9.23 8.75 -14.85
N LEU A 307 10.41 8.30 -15.28
CA LEU A 307 10.89 8.50 -16.65
C LEU A 307 9.88 7.93 -17.66
N LEU A 308 9.44 6.69 -17.46
CA LEU A 308 8.48 6.04 -18.35
C LEU A 308 7.13 6.78 -18.39
N LEU A 309 6.60 7.16 -17.22
CA LEU A 309 5.37 7.93 -17.08
C LEU A 309 5.46 9.27 -17.83
N LEU A 310 6.51 10.05 -17.58
CA LEU A 310 6.71 11.36 -18.20
C LEU A 310 6.80 11.29 -19.72
N LYS A 311 7.46 10.25 -20.26
CA LYS A 311 7.54 10.06 -21.72
C LYS A 311 6.19 9.64 -22.32
N SER A 312 5.39 8.92 -21.54
CA SER A 312 4.08 8.38 -21.93
C SER A 312 2.91 9.38 -21.82
N LEU A 313 3.11 10.53 -21.17
CA LEU A 313 2.07 11.56 -21.05
C LEU A 313 1.61 12.09 -22.43
N PRO A 314 0.31 12.32 -22.65
CA PRO A 314 -0.18 12.86 -23.91
C PRO A 314 0.19 14.34 -24.08
N MET A 315 0.27 14.82 -25.32
CA MET A 315 0.41 16.25 -25.60
C MET A 315 -0.85 17.01 -25.21
N GLY A 316 -0.70 18.23 -24.66
CA GLY A 316 -1.81 19.09 -24.22
C GLY A 316 -2.27 18.86 -22.78
N CYS A 317 -1.65 17.93 -22.06
CA CYS A 317 -1.87 17.74 -20.63
C CYS A 317 -1.04 18.69 -19.77
N TYR A 318 -1.34 18.73 -18.48
CA TYR A 318 -0.57 19.44 -17.46
C TYR A 318 0.06 18.43 -16.51
N PHE A 319 1.18 18.76 -15.90
CA PHE A 319 1.80 17.88 -14.91
C PHE A 319 2.61 18.64 -13.86
N ASN A 320 2.86 17.96 -12.73
CA ASN A 320 3.83 18.37 -11.72
C ASN A 320 4.37 17.16 -10.97
N ILE A 321 5.55 17.30 -10.37
CA ILE A 321 6.16 16.28 -9.53
C ILE A 321 6.44 16.89 -8.16
N TYR A 322 5.88 16.26 -7.15
CA TYR A 322 6.13 16.47 -5.75
C TYR A 322 6.98 15.32 -5.22
N SER A 323 7.82 15.62 -4.24
CA SER A 323 8.51 14.60 -3.47
C SER A 323 8.45 14.93 -1.99
N PHE A 324 8.43 13.91 -1.14
CA PHE A 324 8.24 14.10 0.29
C PHE A 324 9.12 13.17 1.13
N GLY A 325 9.40 13.63 2.35
CA GLY A 325 10.01 12.89 3.44
C GLY A 325 9.64 13.57 4.75
N SER A 326 10.59 14.02 5.57
CA SER A 326 10.33 14.96 6.69
C SER A 326 9.92 16.36 6.21
N SER A 327 10.23 16.70 4.97
CA SER A 327 9.81 17.92 4.28
C SER A 327 9.37 17.55 2.87
N TYR A 328 8.73 18.46 2.14
CA TYR A 328 8.35 18.21 0.75
C TYR A 328 8.93 19.25 -0.20
N GLN A 329 9.11 18.83 -1.45
CA GLN A 329 9.62 19.63 -2.55
C GLN A 329 8.70 19.45 -3.77
N HIS A 330 8.69 20.42 -4.68
CA HIS A 330 8.01 20.33 -5.98
C HIS A 330 8.92 20.87 -7.07
N ILE A 331 8.84 20.29 -8.28
CA ILE A 331 9.64 20.76 -9.42
C ILE A 331 9.10 22.11 -9.92
N PHE A 332 7.78 22.24 -10.02
CA PHE A 332 7.12 23.46 -10.48
C PHE A 332 6.22 24.05 -9.38
N PRO A 333 6.14 25.38 -9.21
CA PRO A 333 5.25 26.00 -8.23
C PRO A 333 3.76 25.67 -8.43
N LYS A 334 3.38 25.45 -9.69
CA LYS A 334 2.04 24.98 -10.12
C LYS A 334 2.23 24.02 -11.28
N SER A 335 1.22 23.20 -11.55
CA SER A 335 1.23 22.30 -12.72
C SER A 335 1.42 23.09 -14.00
N VAL A 336 2.34 22.62 -14.85
CA VAL A 336 2.73 23.26 -16.11
C VAL A 336 2.28 22.41 -17.29
N GLU A 337 2.08 23.05 -18.44
CA GLU A 337 1.78 22.32 -19.68
C GLU A 337 2.94 21.39 -20.06
N TYR A 338 2.60 20.19 -20.50
CA TYR A 338 3.54 19.20 -20.97
C TYR A 338 4.11 19.59 -22.33
N SER A 339 5.42 19.84 -22.36
CA SER A 339 6.19 20.26 -23.54
C SER A 339 7.58 19.65 -23.50
N GLN A 340 8.35 19.74 -24.60
CA GLN A 340 9.74 19.28 -24.63
C GLN A 340 10.57 19.91 -23.51
N LYS A 341 10.46 21.24 -23.34
CA LYS A 341 11.23 22.00 -22.35
C LYS A 341 10.87 21.59 -20.91
N THR A 342 9.58 21.57 -20.59
CA THR A 342 9.13 21.24 -19.22
C THR A 342 9.39 19.78 -18.87
N MET A 343 9.27 18.87 -19.85
CA MET A 343 9.63 17.45 -19.68
C MET A 343 11.14 17.29 -19.41
N GLU A 344 12.02 17.94 -20.18
CA GLU A 344 13.48 17.88 -19.97
C GLU A 344 13.90 18.44 -18.60
N GLU A 345 13.31 19.56 -18.19
CA GLU A 345 13.54 20.17 -16.87
C GLU A 345 13.15 19.21 -15.73
N ALA A 346 11.99 18.56 -15.86
CA ALA A 346 11.54 17.57 -14.90
C ALA A 346 12.46 16.33 -14.87
N LEU A 347 12.83 15.80 -16.03
CA LEU A 347 13.68 14.61 -16.14
C LEU A 347 15.06 14.81 -15.52
N LYS A 348 15.67 15.99 -15.71
CA LYS A 348 16.95 16.33 -15.08
C LYS A 348 16.87 16.22 -13.56
N THR A 349 15.79 16.74 -12.98
CA THR A 349 15.57 16.66 -11.53
C THR A 349 15.30 15.24 -11.07
N VAL A 350 14.50 14.47 -11.83
CA VAL A 350 14.18 13.06 -11.52
C VAL A 350 15.43 12.17 -11.51
N GLU A 351 16.37 12.37 -12.43
CA GLU A 351 17.61 11.57 -12.48
C GLU A 351 18.46 11.75 -11.20
N GLU A 352 18.42 12.94 -10.59
CA GLU A 352 19.17 13.29 -9.38
C GLU A 352 18.47 12.89 -8.07
N MET A 353 17.23 12.37 -8.10
CA MET A 353 16.49 12.02 -6.88
C MET A 353 17.14 10.88 -6.08
N GLY A 354 17.27 11.10 -4.77
CA GLY A 354 17.73 10.12 -3.79
C GLY A 354 16.72 9.90 -2.65
N ALA A 355 16.95 8.87 -1.83
CA ALA A 355 16.19 8.60 -0.61
C ALA A 355 16.78 9.39 0.58
N ASP A 356 16.69 10.72 0.52
CA ASP A 356 17.44 11.66 1.35
C ASP A 356 16.57 12.72 2.04
N LEU A 357 15.23 12.59 2.02
CA LEU A 357 14.32 13.54 2.65
C LEU A 357 13.93 13.18 4.10
N GLY A 358 14.42 12.06 4.66
CA GLY A 358 14.24 11.72 6.07
C GLY A 358 12.98 10.88 6.35
N GLY A 359 12.05 11.41 7.15
CA GLY A 359 10.79 10.76 7.58
C GLY A 359 9.73 10.64 6.48
N THR A 360 8.45 10.47 6.84
CA THR A 360 7.36 10.15 5.89
C THR A 360 6.12 11.04 6.11
N GLU A 361 6.30 12.37 6.02
CA GLU A 361 5.26 13.39 6.25
C GLU A 361 4.41 13.63 4.99
N ILE A 362 3.46 12.74 4.71
CA ILE A 362 2.64 12.79 3.48
C ILE A 362 1.46 13.78 3.53
N LEU A 363 0.99 14.19 4.71
CA LEU A 363 -0.16 15.11 4.82
C LEU A 363 0.11 16.48 4.21
N ASN A 364 1.19 17.13 4.62
CA ASN A 364 1.55 18.49 4.18
C ASN A 364 1.62 18.63 2.64
N PRO A 365 2.30 17.75 1.88
CA PRO A 365 2.28 17.84 0.43
C PRO A 365 0.89 17.61 -0.17
N LEU A 366 0.07 16.69 0.39
CA LEU A 366 -1.30 16.48 -0.08
C LEU A 366 -2.18 17.72 0.15
N GLU A 367 -2.12 18.33 1.33
CA GLU A 367 -2.83 19.58 1.62
C GLU A 367 -2.44 20.69 0.65
N HIS A 368 -1.13 20.82 0.36
CA HIS A 368 -0.65 21.78 -0.62
C HIS A 368 -1.18 21.48 -2.03
N ILE A 369 -1.15 20.23 -2.47
CA ILE A 369 -1.69 19.81 -3.78
C ILE A 369 -3.17 20.16 -3.88
N TYR A 370 -3.98 19.82 -2.87
CA TYR A 370 -5.41 20.11 -2.88
C TYR A 370 -5.73 21.61 -2.74
N SER A 371 -4.83 22.40 -2.15
CA SER A 371 -4.97 23.87 -2.13
C SER A 371 -4.77 24.52 -3.51
N GLN A 372 -4.11 23.83 -4.45
CA GLN A 372 -3.92 24.36 -5.81
C GLN A 372 -5.22 24.30 -6.62
N PRO A 373 -5.59 25.37 -7.34
CA PRO A 373 -6.82 25.40 -8.12
C PRO A 373 -6.78 24.32 -9.21
N CYS A 374 -7.91 23.63 -9.42
CA CYS A 374 -8.07 22.71 -10.54
C CYS A 374 -8.01 23.47 -11.86
N ILE A 375 -7.35 22.89 -12.85
CA ILE A 375 -7.27 23.46 -14.20
C ILE A 375 -8.57 23.12 -14.95
N PRO A 376 -9.28 24.11 -15.54
CA PRO A 376 -10.54 23.84 -16.24
C PRO A 376 -10.38 22.80 -17.36
N ASN A 377 -11.30 21.84 -17.42
CA ASN A 377 -11.31 20.73 -18.40
C ASN A 377 -10.06 19.81 -18.36
N GLN A 378 -9.29 19.84 -17.28
CA GLN A 378 -8.09 19.02 -17.09
C GLN A 378 -8.24 18.24 -15.78
N PRO A 379 -8.88 17.05 -15.80
CA PRO A 379 -9.15 16.31 -14.57
C PRO A 379 -7.84 15.90 -13.89
N ARG A 380 -7.73 16.16 -12.58
CA ARG A 380 -6.53 15.87 -11.81
C ARG A 380 -6.39 14.37 -11.54
N GLN A 381 -5.22 13.82 -11.88
CA GLN A 381 -4.82 12.44 -11.65
C GLN A 381 -3.61 12.47 -10.70
N LEU A 382 -3.79 12.03 -9.47
CA LEU A 382 -2.75 11.98 -8.44
C LEU A 382 -2.16 10.56 -8.40
N PHE A 383 -0.84 10.45 -8.51
CA PHE A 383 -0.09 9.19 -8.41
C PHE A 383 0.80 9.25 -7.17
N VAL A 384 0.54 8.40 -6.17
CA VAL A 384 1.26 8.38 -4.89
C VAL A 384 2.15 7.15 -4.81
N PHE A 385 3.46 7.36 -4.72
CA PHE A 385 4.46 6.30 -4.60
C PHE A 385 5.07 6.33 -3.20
N THR A 386 4.89 5.27 -2.40
CA THR A 386 5.41 5.18 -1.03
C THR A 386 5.64 3.73 -0.65
N ASP A 387 6.55 3.48 0.30
CA ASP A 387 6.70 2.16 0.93
C ASP A 387 5.73 1.95 2.11
N GLY A 388 4.84 2.92 2.35
CA GLY A 388 3.69 2.76 3.25
C GLY A 388 4.05 2.75 4.73
N GLU A 389 5.22 3.25 5.12
CA GLU A 389 5.59 3.48 6.52
C GLU A 389 4.88 4.72 7.09
N VAL A 390 3.57 4.91 6.91
CA VAL A 390 2.80 6.07 7.43
C VAL A 390 1.97 5.66 8.66
N GLY A 391 2.07 6.42 9.75
CA GLY A 391 1.37 6.13 11.02
C GLY A 391 0.03 6.83 11.21
N ASN A 392 -0.22 7.94 10.50
CA ASN A 392 -1.48 8.69 10.56
C ASN A 392 -2.41 8.37 9.37
N THR A 393 -2.50 7.08 9.01
CA THR A 393 -3.26 6.54 7.87
C THR A 393 -4.68 7.09 7.75
N LYS A 394 -5.44 7.13 8.86
CA LYS A 394 -6.83 7.62 8.87
C LYS A 394 -6.97 9.10 8.54
N GLU A 395 -5.98 9.93 8.86
CA GLU A 395 -6.02 11.37 8.53
C GLU A 395 -5.75 11.59 7.05
N VAL A 396 -4.77 10.87 6.52
CA VAL A 396 -4.40 10.91 5.10
C VAL A 396 -5.59 10.48 4.22
N ILE A 397 -6.22 9.35 4.54
CA ILE A 397 -7.38 8.85 3.78
C ILE A 397 -8.56 9.83 3.85
N SER A 398 -8.83 10.43 5.02
CA SER A 398 -9.89 11.42 5.18
C SER A 398 -9.64 12.68 4.33
N LEU A 399 -8.39 13.16 4.25
CA LEU A 399 -8.02 14.28 3.40
C LEU A 399 -8.26 13.98 1.91
N VAL A 400 -7.90 12.78 1.46
CA VAL A 400 -8.15 12.33 0.08
C VAL A 400 -9.65 12.27 -0.20
N LYS A 401 -10.43 11.61 0.67
CA LYS A 401 -11.89 11.50 0.56
C LYS A 401 -12.57 12.87 0.43
N LYS A 402 -12.17 13.83 1.27
CA LYS A 402 -12.71 15.20 1.26
C LYS A 402 -12.51 15.91 -0.09
N ASN A 403 -11.47 15.53 -0.84
CA ASN A 403 -11.13 16.12 -2.14
C ASN A 403 -11.48 15.20 -3.33
N SER A 404 -12.18 14.09 -3.11
CA SER A 404 -12.52 13.08 -4.13
C SER A 404 -13.27 13.62 -5.35
N GLY A 405 -14.06 14.70 -5.20
CA GLY A 405 -14.74 15.36 -6.32
C GLY A 405 -13.81 16.14 -7.28
N SER A 406 -12.53 16.30 -6.93
CA SER A 406 -11.56 17.13 -7.66
C SER A 406 -10.38 16.37 -8.25
N HIS A 407 -10.26 15.07 -7.99
CA HIS A 407 -9.15 14.25 -8.47
C HIS A 407 -9.48 12.75 -8.50
N ARG A 408 -8.67 11.95 -9.22
CA ARG A 408 -8.53 10.52 -9.00
C ARG A 408 -7.18 10.19 -8.35
N CYS A 409 -7.12 9.27 -7.39
CA CYS A 409 -5.88 8.90 -6.70
C CYS A 409 -5.46 7.45 -7.01
N PHE A 410 -4.28 7.29 -7.61
CA PHE A 410 -3.62 6.01 -7.86
C PHE A 410 -2.47 5.86 -6.86
N SER A 411 -2.46 4.77 -6.11
CA SER A 411 -1.50 4.56 -5.01
C SER A 411 -0.65 3.31 -5.24
N PHE A 412 0.63 3.42 -4.94
CA PHE A 412 1.63 2.37 -5.17
C PHE A 412 2.37 2.09 -3.88
N GLY A 413 2.14 0.90 -3.30
CA GLY A 413 2.89 0.38 -2.17
C GLY A 413 4.17 -0.30 -2.64
N ILE A 414 5.34 0.22 -2.26
CA ILE A 414 6.64 -0.22 -2.75
C ILE A 414 7.40 -0.99 -1.66
N GLY A 415 7.73 -2.25 -1.95
CA GLY A 415 8.44 -3.14 -1.04
C GLY A 415 7.51 -3.95 -0.14
N GLU A 416 8.09 -4.98 0.49
CA GLU A 416 7.40 -5.87 1.43
C GLU A 416 6.90 -5.09 2.65
N GLY A 417 5.73 -5.45 3.21
CA GLY A 417 5.17 -4.83 4.42
C GLY A 417 4.59 -3.41 4.23
N ALA A 418 4.43 -2.94 2.99
CA ALA A 418 3.74 -1.69 2.70
C ALA A 418 2.30 -1.71 3.25
N SER A 419 1.83 -0.60 3.84
CA SER A 419 0.52 -0.55 4.50
C SER A 419 -0.63 -0.80 3.52
N SER A 420 -1.32 -1.93 3.68
CA SER A 420 -2.49 -2.24 2.87
C SER A 420 -3.63 -1.26 3.16
N ALA A 421 -3.78 -0.84 4.42
CA ALA A 421 -4.75 0.16 4.83
C ALA A 421 -4.54 1.50 4.11
N LEU A 422 -3.30 2.01 4.09
CA LEU A 422 -2.99 3.29 3.43
C LEU A 422 -3.18 3.18 1.92
N ILE A 423 -2.55 2.20 1.28
CA ILE A 423 -2.50 2.10 -0.17
C ILE A 423 -3.91 1.84 -0.74
N ASN A 424 -4.65 0.87 -0.20
CA ASN A 424 -6.02 0.61 -0.65
C ASN A 424 -6.95 1.79 -0.31
N GLY A 425 -6.79 2.38 0.87
CA GLY A 425 -7.60 3.52 1.32
C GLY A 425 -7.46 4.75 0.43
N LEU A 426 -6.22 5.12 0.07
CA LEU A 426 -5.94 6.24 -0.86
C LEU A 426 -6.64 6.04 -2.21
N ALA A 427 -6.54 4.84 -2.79
CA ALA A 427 -7.14 4.56 -4.09
C ALA A 427 -8.67 4.51 -4.03
N LYS A 428 -9.22 3.82 -3.02
CA LYS A 428 -10.67 3.64 -2.86
C LYS A 428 -11.37 4.98 -2.65
N GLU A 429 -10.91 5.78 -1.69
CA GLU A 429 -11.55 7.06 -1.37
C GLU A 429 -11.24 8.15 -2.41
N GLY A 430 -10.13 8.00 -3.14
CA GLY A 430 -9.78 8.87 -4.26
C GLY A 430 -10.32 8.38 -5.61
N GLY A 431 -11.14 7.33 -5.70
CA GLY A 431 -11.73 6.86 -6.97
C GLY A 431 -10.69 6.42 -8.02
N GLY A 432 -9.55 5.89 -7.60
CA GLY A 432 -8.50 5.36 -8.47
C GLY A 432 -8.21 3.89 -8.23
N HIS A 433 -6.95 3.49 -8.40
CA HIS A 433 -6.52 2.10 -8.35
C HIS A 433 -5.25 1.94 -7.50
N ALA A 434 -5.22 0.91 -6.65
CA ALA A 434 -4.11 0.59 -5.76
C ALA A 434 -3.30 -0.57 -6.33
N GLN A 435 -1.97 -0.48 -6.23
CA GLN A 435 -1.07 -1.56 -6.62
C GLN A 435 0.07 -1.71 -5.62
N PHE A 436 0.49 -2.95 -5.38
CA PHE A 436 1.66 -3.27 -4.57
C PHE A 436 2.76 -3.84 -5.46
N ILE A 437 3.98 -3.35 -5.26
CA ILE A 437 5.21 -3.75 -5.95
C ILE A 437 6.12 -4.42 -4.92
N THR A 438 6.16 -5.75 -4.92
CA THR A 438 6.85 -6.58 -3.92
C THR A 438 7.84 -7.54 -4.61
N GLY A 439 8.79 -8.09 -3.86
CA GLY A 439 9.78 -9.06 -4.36
C GLY A 439 10.48 -8.65 -5.65
N THR A 440 10.32 -9.47 -6.69
CA THR A 440 10.92 -9.27 -8.02
C THR A 440 9.99 -8.55 -9.01
N ASP A 441 8.88 -7.99 -8.53
CA ASP A 441 7.92 -7.30 -9.39
C ASP A 441 8.57 -6.14 -10.15
N ARG A 442 8.19 -6.03 -11.41
CA ARG A 442 8.51 -4.83 -12.20
C ARG A 442 7.44 -3.78 -11.92
N MET A 443 7.88 -2.61 -11.46
CA MET A 443 7.00 -1.48 -11.16
C MET A 443 6.36 -0.88 -12.42
N GLN A 444 7.11 -0.88 -13.53
CA GLN A 444 6.72 -0.25 -14.79
C GLN A 444 5.38 -0.76 -15.36
N PRO A 445 5.16 -2.06 -15.60
CA PRO A 445 3.90 -2.54 -16.20
C PRO A 445 2.68 -2.20 -15.32
N LYS A 446 2.83 -2.37 -14.00
CA LYS A 446 1.84 -2.02 -12.98
C LYS A 446 1.44 -0.54 -13.08
N VAL A 447 2.40 0.36 -12.99
CA VAL A 447 2.16 1.81 -13.05
C VAL A 447 1.61 2.26 -14.41
N MET A 448 2.05 1.63 -15.50
CA MET A 448 1.54 1.94 -16.83
C MET A 448 0.08 1.51 -17.02
N GLN A 449 -0.37 0.44 -16.35
CA GLN A 449 -1.78 0.09 -16.28
C GLN A 449 -2.59 1.19 -15.57
N SER A 450 -2.11 1.69 -14.42
CA SER A 450 -2.77 2.80 -13.73
C SER A 450 -2.80 4.08 -14.57
N LEU A 451 -1.75 4.35 -15.37
CA LEU A 451 -1.78 5.46 -16.32
C LEU A 451 -2.85 5.26 -17.39
N ARG A 452 -3.07 4.04 -17.90
CA ARG A 452 -4.18 3.76 -18.83
C ARG A 452 -5.53 4.06 -18.18
N PHE A 453 -5.74 3.65 -16.93
CA PHE A 453 -6.94 3.99 -16.16
C PHE A 453 -7.09 5.51 -15.97
N ALA A 454 -6.00 6.22 -15.71
CA ALA A 454 -5.99 7.67 -15.57
C ALA A 454 -6.28 8.41 -16.89
N LEU A 455 -5.97 7.80 -18.03
CA LEU A 455 -6.24 8.33 -19.37
C LEU A 455 -7.63 7.95 -19.91
N GLN A 456 -8.32 6.99 -19.28
CA GLN A 456 -9.71 6.68 -19.61
C GLN A 456 -10.63 7.82 -19.18
N PRO A 457 -11.67 8.15 -19.99
CA PRO A 457 -12.72 9.07 -19.59
C PRO A 457 -13.33 8.65 -18.25
N ALA A 458 -13.59 9.61 -17.37
CA ALA A 458 -14.26 9.32 -16.12
C ALA A 458 -15.68 8.79 -16.39
N VAL A 459 -16.02 7.69 -15.72
CA VAL A 459 -17.40 7.21 -15.66
C VAL A 459 -18.15 8.06 -14.64
N VAL A 460 -19.25 8.66 -15.06
CA VAL A 460 -20.07 9.56 -14.24
C VAL A 460 -21.52 9.06 -14.16
N ASP A 461 -22.33 9.68 -13.30
CA ASP A 461 -23.75 9.36 -13.11
C ASP A 461 -24.02 7.88 -12.82
N ILE A 462 -23.14 7.26 -12.03
CA ILE A 462 -23.25 5.85 -11.64
C ILE A 462 -24.45 5.69 -10.72
N SER A 463 -25.38 4.81 -11.09
CA SER A 463 -26.53 4.45 -10.26
C SER A 463 -26.78 2.95 -10.32
N VAL A 464 -27.19 2.40 -9.18
CA VAL A 464 -27.51 0.97 -9.04
C VAL A 464 -28.98 0.87 -8.68
N THR A 465 -29.75 0.16 -9.50
CA THR A 465 -31.18 -0.09 -9.29
C THR A 465 -31.46 -1.57 -9.20
N TRP A 466 -32.36 -1.94 -8.29
CA TRP A 466 -32.73 -3.32 -8.01
C TRP A 466 -34.17 -3.56 -8.45
N ASP A 467 -34.36 -4.58 -9.28
CA ASP A 467 -35.67 -5.10 -9.66
C ASP A 467 -35.87 -6.44 -8.95
N LEU A 468 -36.75 -6.47 -7.96
CA LEU A 468 -36.95 -7.59 -7.06
C LEU A 468 -38.42 -8.04 -7.05
N PRO A 469 -38.68 -9.33 -6.79
CA PRO A 469 -40.04 -9.85 -6.64
C PRO A 469 -40.85 -9.08 -5.57
N LYS A 470 -42.17 -9.00 -5.76
CA LYS A 470 -43.08 -8.39 -4.78
C LYS A 470 -42.92 -9.07 -3.41
N GLY A 471 -42.70 -8.27 -2.37
CA GLY A 471 -42.53 -8.76 -0.99
C GLY A 471 -41.08 -8.84 -0.54
N VAL A 472 -40.11 -8.67 -1.45
CA VAL A 472 -38.67 -8.58 -1.12
C VAL A 472 -38.22 -7.13 -1.22
N SER A 473 -37.43 -6.69 -0.24
CA SER A 473 -36.73 -5.40 -0.27
C SER A 473 -35.23 -5.60 -0.07
N VAL A 474 -34.46 -4.58 -0.46
CA VAL A 474 -33.01 -4.59 -0.38
C VAL A 474 -32.50 -3.40 0.39
N THR A 475 -31.52 -3.63 1.26
CA THR A 475 -30.73 -2.60 1.93
C THR A 475 -29.29 -2.75 1.49
N VAL A 476 -28.77 -1.77 0.74
CA VAL A 476 -27.36 -1.79 0.32
C VAL A 476 -26.48 -1.48 1.53
N LEU A 477 -25.49 -2.33 1.78
CA LEU A 477 -24.57 -2.26 2.91
C LEU A 477 -23.24 -1.61 2.53
N SER A 478 -22.87 -1.71 1.25
CA SER A 478 -21.67 -1.06 0.70
C SER A 478 -21.89 0.43 0.43
N PRO A 479 -20.81 1.24 0.48
CA PRO A 479 -20.83 2.59 -0.09
C PRO A 479 -21.22 2.56 -1.58
N PRO A 480 -21.80 3.65 -2.10
CA PRO A 480 -22.06 3.79 -3.53
C PRO A 480 -20.78 3.62 -4.35
N ILE A 481 -20.90 3.00 -5.53
CA ILE A 481 -19.78 2.93 -6.47
C ILE A 481 -19.49 4.33 -7.01
N THR A 482 -18.28 4.83 -6.78
CA THR A 482 -17.84 6.17 -7.20
C THR A 482 -16.98 6.17 -8.45
N ALA A 483 -16.37 5.03 -8.80
CA ALA A 483 -15.52 4.88 -9.97
C ALA A 483 -15.68 3.48 -10.60
N LEU A 484 -15.55 3.42 -11.92
CA LEU A 484 -15.56 2.19 -12.71
C LEU A 484 -14.41 2.23 -13.71
N PHE A 485 -13.66 1.14 -13.82
CA PHE A 485 -12.55 1.00 -14.77
C PHE A 485 -12.76 -0.27 -15.60
N GLN A 486 -12.38 -0.21 -16.87
CA GLN A 486 -12.49 -1.36 -17.78
C GLN A 486 -11.77 -2.57 -17.19
N GLY A 487 -12.47 -3.70 -17.08
CA GLY A 487 -11.91 -4.95 -16.58
C GLY A 487 -11.69 -4.99 -15.05
N GLN A 488 -11.90 -3.88 -14.33
CA GLN A 488 -11.78 -3.87 -12.87
C GLN A 488 -13.10 -4.35 -12.23
N ARG A 489 -12.98 -5.32 -11.32
CA ARG A 489 -14.09 -5.80 -10.52
C ARG A 489 -14.61 -4.71 -9.58
N SER A 490 -15.92 -4.52 -9.55
CA SER A 490 -16.63 -3.71 -8.56
C SER A 490 -17.54 -4.58 -7.71
N LEU A 491 -17.63 -4.28 -6.42
CA LEU A 491 -18.36 -5.09 -5.44
C LEU A 491 -19.50 -4.33 -4.79
N ILE A 492 -20.60 -5.05 -4.57
CA ILE A 492 -21.76 -4.55 -3.81
C ILE A 492 -22.22 -5.64 -2.84
N TYR A 493 -22.32 -5.29 -1.57
CA TYR A 493 -22.99 -6.07 -0.55
C TYR A 493 -24.36 -5.47 -0.25
N ALA A 494 -25.38 -6.32 -0.17
CA ALA A 494 -26.72 -5.89 0.20
C ALA A 494 -27.46 -6.96 1.01
N GLN A 495 -28.27 -6.53 1.97
CA GLN A 495 -29.16 -7.38 2.76
C GLN A 495 -30.51 -7.48 2.05
N LEU A 496 -31.04 -8.69 1.91
CA LEU A 496 -32.35 -8.98 1.34
C LEU A 496 -33.32 -9.29 2.47
N THR A 497 -34.45 -8.58 2.54
CA THR A 497 -35.47 -8.77 3.59
C THR A 497 -36.83 -9.09 2.98
N GLY A 498 -37.65 -9.83 3.70
CA GLY A 498 -38.99 -10.25 3.26
C GLY A 498 -39.04 -11.68 2.74
N GLU A 499 -40.22 -12.11 2.27
CA GLU A 499 -40.45 -13.49 1.84
C GLU A 499 -40.61 -13.58 0.31
N SER A 500 -40.03 -14.63 -0.26
CA SER A 500 -40.11 -14.93 -1.69
C SER A 500 -40.33 -16.42 -1.93
N SER A 501 -40.86 -16.76 -3.11
CA SER A 501 -40.85 -18.14 -3.58
C SER A 501 -39.39 -18.63 -3.77
N LYS A 502 -39.15 -19.92 -3.51
CA LYS A 502 -37.80 -20.54 -3.54
C LYS A 502 -37.10 -20.51 -4.91
N ALA A 503 -37.80 -20.11 -5.97
CA ALA A 503 -37.29 -20.06 -7.34
C ALA A 503 -37.33 -18.63 -7.94
N ALA A 504 -37.50 -17.60 -7.10
CA ALA A 504 -37.54 -16.24 -7.61
C ALA A 504 -36.15 -15.73 -8.03
N GLU A 505 -36.15 -14.87 -9.03
CA GLU A 505 -34.96 -14.18 -9.55
C GLU A 505 -35.06 -12.68 -9.26
N GLY A 506 -33.90 -12.07 -9.03
CA GLY A 506 -33.73 -10.64 -8.93
C GLY A 506 -32.85 -10.14 -10.08
N CYS A 507 -32.94 -8.86 -10.39
CA CYS A 507 -32.06 -8.22 -11.35
C CYS A 507 -31.47 -6.94 -10.74
N VAL A 508 -30.17 -6.76 -10.93
CA VAL A 508 -29.51 -5.49 -10.65
C VAL A 508 -29.09 -4.86 -11.95
N THR A 509 -29.43 -3.59 -12.09
CA THR A 509 -29.01 -2.76 -13.22
C THR A 509 -28.09 -1.67 -12.72
N VAL A 510 -26.87 -1.62 -13.27
CA VAL A 510 -25.94 -0.51 -13.07
C VAL A 510 -25.99 0.38 -14.30
N LYS A 511 -26.41 1.63 -14.12
CA LYS A 511 -26.44 2.66 -15.16
C LYS A 511 -25.31 3.65 -14.93
N TYR A 512 -24.70 4.12 -16.00
CA TYR A 512 -23.60 5.06 -15.95
C TYR A 512 -23.47 5.83 -17.27
N SER A 513 -22.72 6.92 -17.28
CA SER A 513 -22.39 7.70 -18.46
C SER A 513 -20.88 7.70 -18.68
N LEU A 514 -20.44 7.39 -19.89
CA LEU A 514 -19.04 7.36 -20.27
C LEU A 514 -18.85 8.23 -21.51
N ALA A 515 -18.02 9.27 -21.40
CA ALA A 515 -17.81 10.26 -22.47
C ALA A 515 -19.13 10.86 -23.02
N GLY A 516 -20.14 11.02 -22.16
CA GLY A 516 -21.47 11.51 -22.54
C GLY A 516 -22.40 10.46 -23.17
N HIS A 517 -21.98 9.19 -23.24
CA HIS A 517 -22.81 8.09 -23.72
C HIS A 517 -23.39 7.30 -22.54
N PRO A 518 -24.73 7.27 -22.36
CA PRO A 518 -25.36 6.46 -21.35
C PRO A 518 -25.19 4.97 -21.67
N SER A 519 -24.85 4.18 -20.66
CA SER A 519 -24.64 2.74 -20.73
C SER A 519 -25.28 2.06 -19.53
N GLN A 520 -25.62 0.77 -19.66
CA GLN A 520 -26.18 -0.02 -18.58
C GLN A 520 -25.74 -1.47 -18.65
N ASN A 521 -25.49 -2.07 -17.49
CA ASN A 521 -25.19 -3.49 -17.34
C ASN A 521 -26.25 -4.12 -16.42
N GLN A 522 -26.75 -5.30 -16.80
CA GLN A 522 -27.75 -6.03 -16.02
C GLN A 522 -27.19 -7.37 -15.58
N LEU A 523 -27.45 -7.71 -14.32
CA LEU A 523 -27.10 -9.00 -13.73
C LEU A 523 -28.34 -9.62 -13.10
N HIS A 524 -28.80 -10.72 -13.69
CA HIS A 524 -29.84 -11.57 -13.12
C HIS A 524 -29.22 -12.55 -12.14
N PHE A 525 -29.89 -12.80 -11.03
CA PHE A 525 -29.42 -13.72 -10.00
C PHE A 525 -30.58 -14.44 -9.30
N SER A 526 -30.30 -15.65 -8.82
CA SER A 526 -31.26 -16.40 -8.01
C SER A 526 -31.29 -15.87 -6.59
N LEU A 527 -32.49 -15.69 -6.01
CA LEU A 527 -32.64 -15.39 -4.57
C LEU A 527 -32.44 -16.63 -3.69
N LYS A 528 -32.28 -17.82 -4.28
CA LYS A 528 -32.00 -19.04 -3.51
C LYS A 528 -30.59 -18.92 -2.91
N PRO A 529 -30.45 -18.98 -1.57
CA PRO A 529 -29.14 -18.96 -0.96
C PRO A 529 -28.28 -20.16 -1.38
N ALA A 530 -26.99 -19.91 -1.54
CA ALA A 530 -25.96 -20.93 -1.63
C ALA A 530 -25.88 -21.68 -0.29
N GLU A 531 -25.64 -22.99 -0.37
CA GLU A 531 -25.48 -23.85 0.80
C GLU A 531 -24.03 -23.78 1.30
N ASP A 532 -23.84 -23.85 2.62
CA ASP A 532 -22.55 -24.07 3.29
C ASP A 532 -21.42 -23.05 2.99
N THR A 533 -21.78 -21.77 2.92
CA THR A 533 -20.84 -20.68 2.62
C THR A 533 -20.05 -20.16 3.83
N GLY A 534 -20.34 -20.65 5.05
CA GLY A 534 -19.58 -20.32 6.26
C GLY A 534 -19.79 -18.89 6.81
N LEU A 535 -20.89 -18.21 6.43
CA LEU A 535 -21.16 -16.80 6.77
C LEU A 535 -20.10 -15.81 6.23
N THR A 536 -19.36 -16.21 5.21
CA THR A 536 -18.24 -15.45 4.64
C THR A 536 -18.72 -14.14 4.03
N VAL A 537 -19.84 -14.17 3.29
CA VAL A 537 -20.42 -12.98 2.65
C VAL A 537 -21.00 -12.03 3.70
N HIS A 538 -21.65 -12.54 4.74
CA HIS A 538 -22.15 -11.75 5.87
C HIS A 538 -21.02 -11.03 6.59
N ARG A 539 -19.89 -11.72 6.85
CA ARG A 539 -18.73 -11.14 7.54
C ARG A 539 -18.07 -10.03 6.71
N LEU A 540 -17.92 -10.21 5.39
CA LEU A 540 -17.43 -9.17 4.49
C LEU A 540 -18.39 -7.97 4.39
N ALA A 541 -19.70 -8.24 4.32
CA ALA A 541 -20.72 -7.21 4.34
C ALA A 541 -20.72 -6.41 5.65
N ALA A 542 -20.57 -7.09 6.78
CA ALA A 542 -20.42 -6.48 8.10
C ALA A 542 -19.17 -5.61 8.17
N ARG A 543 -18.00 -6.10 7.74
CA ARG A 543 -16.76 -5.32 7.69
C ARG A 543 -16.91 -4.09 6.81
N THR A 544 -17.53 -4.23 5.64
CA THR A 544 -17.79 -3.11 4.73
C THR A 544 -18.65 -2.04 5.39
N LEU A 545 -19.73 -2.45 6.08
CA LEU A 545 -20.61 -1.53 6.80
C LEU A 545 -19.89 -0.86 7.99
N ILE A 546 -19.13 -1.61 8.78
CA ILE A 546 -18.32 -1.11 9.90
C ILE A 546 -17.36 -0.03 9.40
N CYS A 547 -16.55 -0.31 8.38
CA CYS A 547 -15.60 0.65 7.83
C CYS A 547 -16.29 1.93 7.32
N SER A 548 -17.48 1.80 6.72
CA SER A 548 -18.26 2.97 6.27
C SER A 548 -18.71 3.84 7.44
N LEU A 549 -19.20 3.22 8.51
CA LEU A 549 -19.68 3.93 9.71
C LEU A 549 -18.53 4.60 10.47
N GLU A 550 -17.38 3.93 10.62
CA GLU A 550 -16.19 4.49 11.26
C GLU A 550 -15.66 5.73 10.52
N MET A 551 -15.79 5.76 9.19
CA MET A 551 -15.45 6.93 8.40
C MET A 551 -16.46 8.08 8.55
N GLU A 552 -17.75 7.79 8.73
CA GLU A 552 -18.79 8.81 8.98
C GLU A 552 -18.68 9.45 10.36
N GLU A 553 -18.37 8.66 11.39
CA GLU A 553 -18.16 9.12 12.77
C GLU A 553 -17.12 10.26 12.79
N LYS A 554 -15.94 10.02 12.24
CA LYS A 554 -14.81 10.97 12.27
C LYS A 554 -15.14 12.32 11.61
N GLU A 555 -16.07 12.35 10.65
CA GLU A 555 -16.51 13.57 9.96
C GLU A 555 -17.50 14.39 10.80
N ARG A 556 -18.25 13.77 11.72
CA ARG A 556 -19.37 14.37 12.47
C ARG A 556 -19.02 14.57 13.95
N ARG A 557 -18.05 15.44 14.27
CA ARG A 557 -17.76 15.80 15.68
C ARG A 557 -18.98 16.48 16.34
N GLY A 558 -19.74 15.76 17.19
CA GLY A 558 -20.90 16.26 17.96
C GLY A 558 -21.73 15.15 18.66
N GLU A 559 -22.83 15.45 19.35
CA GLU A 559 -23.65 14.45 20.12
C GLU A 559 -24.20 13.25 19.30
N GLN A 560 -24.16 13.31 17.96
CA GLN A 560 -24.56 12.20 17.08
C GLN A 560 -23.50 11.08 16.97
N ASP A 561 -22.29 11.31 17.51
CA ASP A 561 -21.13 10.40 17.48
C ASP A 561 -21.38 9.09 18.25
N GLU A 562 -22.01 9.20 19.42
CA GLU A 562 -22.36 8.06 20.27
C GLU A 562 -23.34 7.10 19.58
N GLY A 563 -24.20 7.62 18.71
CA GLY A 563 -25.12 6.79 17.93
C GLY A 563 -24.41 5.93 16.89
N VAL A 564 -23.38 6.48 16.24
CA VAL A 564 -22.58 5.77 15.22
C VAL A 564 -21.69 4.74 15.89
N LYS A 565 -20.94 5.12 16.94
CA LYS A 565 -20.12 4.19 17.74
C LYS A 565 -20.95 3.00 18.22
N LYS A 566 -22.11 3.26 18.83
CA LYS A 566 -23.01 2.20 19.31
C LYS A 566 -23.46 1.25 18.21
N LYS A 567 -23.76 1.79 17.02
CA LYS A 567 -24.13 0.97 15.86
C LYS A 567 -22.96 0.13 15.34
N VAL A 568 -21.74 0.67 15.31
CA VAL A 568 -20.53 -0.09 14.94
C VAL A 568 -20.32 -1.25 15.92
N VAL A 569 -20.40 -0.99 17.23
CA VAL A 569 -20.30 -2.02 18.26
C VAL A 569 -21.41 -3.07 18.10
N GLU A 570 -22.65 -2.67 17.87
CA GLU A 570 -23.78 -3.59 17.66
C GLU A 570 -23.54 -4.52 16.45
N VAL A 571 -23.17 -3.96 15.28
CA VAL A 571 -22.89 -4.75 14.08
C VAL A 571 -21.70 -5.69 14.33
N SER A 572 -20.62 -5.17 14.92
CA SER A 572 -19.40 -5.92 15.23
C SER A 572 -19.66 -7.10 16.15
N VAL A 573 -20.37 -6.90 17.26
CA VAL A 573 -20.74 -7.95 18.21
C VAL A 573 -21.68 -8.97 17.56
N GLN A 574 -22.66 -8.50 16.78
CA GLN A 574 -23.62 -9.38 16.13
C GLN A 574 -22.96 -10.29 15.08
N SER A 575 -22.09 -9.73 14.24
CA SER A 575 -21.43 -10.48 13.16
C SER A 575 -20.16 -11.20 13.62
N GLY A 576 -19.68 -10.91 14.84
CA GLY A 576 -18.41 -11.37 15.36
C GLY A 576 -17.20 -10.79 14.63
N VAL A 577 -17.33 -9.64 13.95
CA VAL A 577 -16.26 -9.04 13.12
C VAL A 577 -15.59 -7.90 13.87
N SER A 578 -14.24 -7.83 13.85
CA SER A 578 -13.50 -6.75 14.53
C SER A 578 -13.83 -5.35 13.99
N SER A 579 -13.75 -4.37 14.89
CA SER A 579 -13.82 -2.94 14.60
C SER A 579 -12.80 -2.18 15.43
N VAL A 580 -12.62 -0.89 15.18
CA VAL A 580 -11.77 -0.04 16.02
C VAL A 580 -12.29 0.05 17.48
N PHE A 581 -13.60 -0.15 17.69
CA PHE A 581 -14.29 -0.01 18.98
C PHE A 581 -14.55 -1.32 19.72
N THR A 582 -14.13 -2.45 19.15
CA THR A 582 -14.35 -3.77 19.75
C THR A 582 -13.05 -4.56 19.83
N ALA A 583 -13.07 -5.60 20.66
CA ALA A 583 -11.95 -6.53 20.82
C ALA A 583 -12.49 -7.93 21.10
N PHE A 584 -11.71 -8.95 20.76
CA PHE A 584 -12.00 -10.32 21.17
C PHE A 584 -11.36 -10.60 22.53
N ILE A 585 -12.16 -11.12 23.47
CA ILE A 585 -11.70 -11.53 24.80
C ILE A 585 -12.09 -12.98 25.07
N ALA A 586 -11.12 -13.78 25.49
CA ALA A 586 -11.32 -15.14 25.97
C ALA A 586 -10.70 -15.27 27.37
N VAL A 587 -11.50 -15.67 28.35
CA VAL A 587 -11.03 -15.92 29.72
C VAL A 587 -11.25 -17.38 30.07
N ASN A 588 -10.20 -18.05 30.55
CA ASN A 588 -10.31 -19.41 31.09
C ASN A 588 -10.94 -19.36 32.48
N LYS A 589 -12.26 -19.51 32.56
CA LYS A 589 -13.02 -19.51 33.82
C LYS A 589 -13.08 -20.88 34.52
N GLY A 590 -12.28 -21.86 34.09
CA GLY A 590 -12.30 -23.22 34.64
C GLY A 590 -11.87 -23.30 36.11
N ASP A 591 -12.20 -24.43 36.78
CA ASP A 591 -11.94 -24.72 38.21
C ASP A 591 -10.44 -24.91 38.58
N GLY A 592 -9.51 -24.44 37.74
CA GLY A 592 -8.07 -24.56 37.95
C GLY A 592 -7.56 -23.65 39.08
N GLU A 593 -6.44 -24.03 39.70
CA GLU A 593 -5.77 -23.14 40.65
C GLU A 593 -5.25 -21.89 39.95
N ALA A 594 -5.43 -20.72 40.57
CA ALA A 594 -4.91 -19.45 40.06
C ALA A 594 -3.39 -19.55 39.85
N VAL A 595 -2.92 -19.09 38.69
CA VAL A 595 -1.50 -19.10 38.32
C VAL A 595 -0.72 -18.25 39.33
N GLN A 596 0.29 -18.85 39.96
CA GLN A 596 1.06 -18.20 41.02
C GLN A 596 2.38 -17.63 40.49
N GLY A 597 2.80 -16.50 41.08
CA GLY A 597 4.11 -15.87 40.84
C GLY A 597 4.04 -14.56 40.06
N PRO A 598 5.17 -13.83 39.94
CA PRO A 598 5.21 -12.57 39.20
C PRO A 598 5.11 -12.83 37.68
N LEU A 599 4.07 -12.28 37.05
CA LEU A 599 3.87 -12.32 35.61
C LEU A 599 4.99 -11.56 34.89
N VAL A 600 5.64 -12.21 33.91
CA VAL A 600 6.70 -11.59 33.10
C VAL A 600 6.17 -11.32 31.69
N ARG A 601 6.27 -10.08 31.23
CA ARG A 601 5.85 -9.69 29.88
C ARG A 601 6.95 -9.95 28.85
N ARG A 602 6.60 -10.57 27.72
CA ARG A 602 7.47 -10.88 26.58
C ARG A 602 6.84 -10.35 25.29
N ASN A 603 7.58 -9.52 24.56
CA ASN A 603 7.19 -9.13 23.20
C ASN A 603 7.74 -10.15 22.20
N VAL A 604 6.87 -10.74 21.38
CA VAL A 604 7.27 -11.66 20.32
C VAL A 604 7.87 -10.83 19.17
N PRO A 605 9.12 -11.13 18.76
CA PRO A 605 9.77 -10.36 17.73
C PRO A 605 9.12 -10.61 16.37
N THR A 606 8.96 -9.56 15.57
CA THR A 606 8.50 -9.63 14.18
C THR A 606 9.68 -9.51 13.22
N SER A 607 9.52 -10.08 12.02
CA SER A 607 10.50 -9.89 10.97
C SER A 607 10.49 -8.44 10.48
N SER A 608 11.69 -7.88 10.28
CA SER A 608 11.91 -6.63 9.54
C SER A 608 13.06 -6.78 8.55
N LEU A 609 12.96 -6.07 7.43
CA LEU A 609 13.97 -6.06 6.35
C LEU A 609 15.16 -5.14 6.62
N LYS A 610 15.29 -4.56 7.81
CA LYS A 610 16.38 -3.60 8.11
C LYS A 610 17.73 -4.31 8.16
N MET A 611 18.64 -4.00 7.24
CA MET A 611 20.08 -4.25 7.45
C MET A 611 20.62 -3.35 8.56
N ALA A 612 21.51 -3.90 9.38
CA ALA A 612 22.22 -3.18 10.44
C ALA A 612 23.02 -2.01 9.85
N TRP A 613 22.61 -0.78 10.18
CA TRP A 613 23.44 0.39 9.94
C TRP A 613 24.63 0.31 10.91
N SER A 614 25.82 0.00 10.39
CA SER A 614 27.04 0.33 11.11
C SER A 614 27.20 1.85 11.03
N MET A 615 26.94 2.56 12.12
CA MET A 615 27.31 3.97 12.22
C MET A 615 28.82 4.08 12.02
N PRO A 616 29.33 5.00 11.19
CA PRO A 616 30.75 5.31 11.20
C PRO A 616 31.11 5.90 12.57
N MET A 617 32.01 5.23 13.29
CA MET A 617 32.59 5.73 14.53
C MET A 617 33.13 7.14 14.30
N ALA A 618 32.55 8.12 14.99
CA ALA A 618 33.15 9.44 15.11
C ALA A 618 34.53 9.30 15.77
N TYR A 619 35.56 9.72 15.06
CA TYR A 619 36.94 9.82 15.55
C TYR A 619 37.00 10.80 16.74
N CYS A 620 37.01 10.28 17.96
CA CYS A 620 37.52 11.02 19.12
C CYS A 620 39.05 10.86 19.16
N ARG A 621 39.77 11.96 18.88
CA ARG A 621 41.22 12.05 19.12
C ARG A 621 41.49 12.09 20.63
N PRO A 622 42.48 11.33 21.15
CA PRO A 622 42.98 11.51 22.50
C PRO A 622 44.21 12.43 22.48
N THR A 623 44.25 13.43 23.34
CA THR A 623 45.51 13.99 23.84
C THR A 623 45.42 14.20 25.35
N PHE A 624 46.30 13.47 26.02
CA PHE A 624 46.72 13.57 27.42
C PHE A 624 47.21 14.99 27.76
N TYR A 625 46.98 15.45 29.00
CA TYR A 625 48.04 15.60 30.00
C TYR A 625 47.46 15.69 31.42
N CYS A 626 48.14 14.98 32.33
CA CYS A 626 47.92 14.85 33.75
C CYS A 626 48.77 15.90 34.51
N MET A 627 48.26 16.50 35.59
CA MET A 627 48.86 16.44 36.95
C MET A 627 48.16 17.36 37.98
N PRO A 628 48.34 17.08 39.30
CA PRO A 628 47.34 17.24 40.36
C PRO A 628 47.73 18.28 41.43
N THR A 629 46.84 18.55 42.40
CA THR A 629 47.19 18.76 43.84
C THR A 629 45.96 18.91 44.76
N TYR A 630 46.01 18.23 45.91
CA TYR A 630 45.51 18.56 47.28
C TYR A 630 44.15 19.29 47.44
N GLY A 631 43.15 18.85 48.20
CA GLY A 631 43.09 18.08 49.44
C GLY A 631 42.41 18.93 50.53
N MET A 632 41.27 18.51 51.10
CA MET A 632 40.91 18.69 52.53
C MET A 632 39.53 18.13 52.90
N LEU A 633 39.48 17.62 54.13
CA LEU A 633 38.37 17.02 54.88
C LEU A 633 37.42 18.05 55.51
N SER A 634 36.15 17.64 55.69
CA SER A 634 35.28 17.79 56.89
C SER A 634 33.82 17.62 56.44
N GLY A 635 32.87 16.90 57.05
CA GLY A 635 32.76 16.31 58.38
C GLY A 635 31.39 16.70 58.97
N ALA A 636 30.58 15.69 59.37
CA ALA A 636 29.50 15.74 60.40
C ALA A 636 28.26 16.64 60.11
N THR A 637 27.01 16.42 60.55
CA THR A 637 26.36 15.48 61.50
C THR A 637 24.82 15.60 61.36
N SER A 638 24.14 14.59 61.91
CA SER A 638 22.71 14.36 62.15
C SER A 638 21.87 15.49 62.76
N SER A 639 20.55 15.46 62.53
CA SER A 639 19.55 15.43 63.62
C SER A 639 18.15 15.01 63.14
N THR A 640 17.62 13.98 63.80
CA THR A 640 16.23 13.52 63.86
C THR A 640 15.33 14.50 64.63
N VAL A 641 14.01 14.45 64.44
CA VAL A 641 12.95 14.29 65.49
C VAL A 641 11.54 14.20 64.86
N SER A 642 10.75 13.29 65.46
CA SER A 642 9.31 12.94 65.38
C SER A 642 8.32 13.99 64.83
N GLY A 643 7.17 13.68 64.23
CA GLY A 643 6.36 12.46 64.20
C GLY A 643 4.88 12.81 64.46
N ARG A 644 3.93 12.32 63.67
CA ARG A 644 2.57 11.93 64.12
C ARG A 644 1.73 11.28 63.01
N LYS A 645 1.16 10.14 63.38
CA LYS A 645 0.14 9.32 62.72
C LYS A 645 -1.16 10.12 62.46
N ARG A 646 -1.86 9.85 61.34
CA ARG A 646 -3.04 8.94 61.29
C ARG A 646 -3.68 8.90 59.89
N ARG A 647 -3.99 7.68 59.47
CA ARG A 647 -4.98 7.28 58.45
C ARG A 647 -6.36 7.90 58.74
N GLN A 648 -7.12 8.22 57.69
CA GLN A 648 -8.43 7.59 57.42
C GLN A 648 -8.97 7.93 56.03
N GLN A 649 -9.53 6.91 55.38
CA GLN A 649 -10.38 6.96 54.19
C GLN A 649 -11.66 7.76 54.47
N SER A 650 -12.25 8.38 53.43
CA SER A 650 -13.71 8.40 53.27
C SER A 650 -14.13 8.75 51.83
N VAL A 651 -14.80 7.77 51.21
CA VAL A 651 -15.94 7.85 50.30
C VAL A 651 -16.82 9.10 50.50
N SER A 652 -17.32 9.73 49.42
CA SER A 652 -18.75 10.09 49.30
C SER A 652 -19.14 10.62 47.91
N ASN A 653 -20.31 10.12 47.47
CA ASN A 653 -21.16 10.50 46.36
C ASN A 653 -21.67 11.97 46.41
N TYR A 654 -22.06 12.53 45.26
CA TYR A 654 -23.15 13.52 45.07
C TYR A 654 -23.53 13.48 43.57
N CYS A 655 -24.67 12.90 43.17
CA CYS A 655 -26.05 13.41 43.11
C CYS A 655 -26.45 14.07 41.78
N ASP A 656 -27.48 13.44 41.19
CA ASP A 656 -28.43 13.89 40.17
C ASP A 656 -28.86 15.37 40.24
N TYR A 657 -29.10 15.95 39.06
CA TYR A 657 -30.15 16.95 38.85
C TYR A 657 -30.78 16.77 37.46
N SER A 658 -32.07 16.42 37.46
CA SER A 658 -32.97 16.55 36.31
C SER A 658 -33.72 17.87 36.40
N SER A 659 -33.80 18.64 35.30
CA SER A 659 -35.00 19.43 35.03
C SER A 659 -35.17 19.71 33.53
N ARG A 660 -36.41 19.48 33.11
CA ARG A 660 -37.01 19.62 31.79
C ARG A 660 -37.03 21.08 31.30
N LEU A 661 -36.95 21.25 29.99
CA LEU A 661 -37.69 22.30 29.27
C LEU A 661 -38.05 21.81 27.86
N ASP A 662 -39.34 21.59 27.66
CA ASP A 662 -40.01 21.46 26.37
C ASP A 662 -39.96 22.80 25.62
N MET A 663 -39.60 22.79 24.34
CA MET A 663 -40.24 23.69 23.36
C MET A 663 -40.36 23.02 22.00
N ARG A 664 -41.60 23.05 21.51
CA ARG A 664 -42.05 22.51 20.23
C ARG A 664 -41.79 23.47 19.07
N ASN A 665 -41.72 22.85 17.90
CA ASN A 665 -42.32 23.25 16.60
C ASN A 665 -41.52 24.05 15.56
N SER A 666 -41.58 23.44 14.36
CA SER A 666 -41.76 24.02 13.01
C SER A 666 -40.59 24.79 12.40
N SER A 667 -40.29 24.72 11.11
CA SER A 667 -40.79 23.97 9.95
C SER A 667 -39.89 24.35 8.77
N LEU A 668 -39.68 23.40 7.85
CA LEU A 668 -39.65 23.54 6.38
C LEU A 668 -39.43 24.95 5.79
N CYS A 669 -38.38 25.13 4.97
CA CYS A 669 -38.52 25.15 3.50
C CYS A 669 -37.21 25.51 2.78
N SER A 670 -37.04 24.80 1.67
CA SER A 670 -36.22 25.04 0.48
C SER A 670 -36.14 26.50 0.00
N LEU A 671 -35.02 26.88 -0.64
CA LEU A 671 -34.98 27.21 -2.08
C LEU A 671 -33.55 27.50 -2.58
N SER A 672 -33.31 27.05 -3.81
CA SER A 672 -32.17 27.28 -4.69
C SER A 672 -32.38 28.57 -5.50
N LEU A 673 -31.29 29.26 -5.89
CA LEU A 673 -30.87 29.56 -7.28
C LEU A 673 -29.92 30.78 -7.38
N ASP A 674 -28.83 30.57 -8.12
CA ASP A 674 -28.19 31.39 -9.18
C ASP A 674 -27.77 32.87 -9.03
N ALA A 675 -26.46 33.04 -9.26
CA ALA A 675 -25.77 33.95 -10.20
C ALA A 675 -26.26 35.40 -10.44
N ALA A 676 -25.34 36.37 -10.27
CA ALA A 676 -24.87 37.25 -11.36
C ALA A 676 -23.79 38.26 -10.91
N LEU A 677 -22.93 38.59 -11.87
CA LEU A 677 -21.84 39.57 -11.89
C LEU A 677 -22.27 41.02 -11.64
N SER A 678 -21.40 41.84 -11.05
CA SER A 678 -20.94 43.10 -11.69
C SER A 678 -19.78 43.79 -10.93
N THR A 679 -18.95 44.44 -11.72
CA THR A 679 -17.73 45.23 -11.45
C THR A 679 -17.98 46.64 -10.90
N SER A 680 -17.09 47.20 -10.06
CA SER A 680 -16.38 48.47 -10.31
C SER A 680 -15.37 48.93 -9.22
N ARG A 681 -14.14 49.22 -9.69
CA ARG A 681 -13.18 50.31 -9.40
C ARG A 681 -13.08 51.05 -8.03
N ALA A 682 -11.83 51.01 -7.50
CA ALA A 682 -10.83 52.11 -7.38
C ALA A 682 -10.46 52.70 -5.99
N ALA A 683 -9.16 53.09 -5.91
CA ALA A 683 -8.40 53.90 -4.92
C ALA A 683 -7.86 53.15 -3.67
N ALA A 684 -6.63 53.31 -3.17
CA ALA A 684 -5.45 54.15 -3.48
C ALA A 684 -4.19 53.57 -2.77
N GLU A 685 -2.98 53.90 -3.27
CA GLU A 685 -1.68 53.67 -2.60
C GLU A 685 -1.43 54.64 -1.41
N PRO A 686 -0.34 54.46 -0.62
CA PRO A 686 0.92 55.14 -0.99
C PRO A 686 2.22 54.33 -0.77
N ALA A 687 3.24 54.73 -1.52
CA ALA A 687 4.63 54.26 -1.50
C ALA A 687 5.51 54.94 -0.41
N CYS A 688 6.65 54.31 -0.07
CA CYS A 688 7.84 55.01 0.42
C CYS A 688 9.14 54.36 -0.09
N LYS A 689 10.10 55.21 -0.49
CA LYS A 689 11.39 54.90 -1.14
C LYS A 689 12.53 54.92 -0.11
N SER A 690 13.62 54.19 -0.36
CA SER A 690 14.97 54.78 -0.32
C SER A 690 16.01 53.95 -1.12
N LYS A 691 16.91 54.68 -1.79
CA LYS A 691 18.10 54.22 -2.52
C LYS A 691 19.33 54.49 -1.66
N PHE A 692 20.36 53.67 -1.75
CA PHE A 692 21.76 54.13 -1.66
C PHE A 692 22.67 53.29 -2.58
N LYS A 693 23.63 53.96 -3.22
CA LYS A 693 24.65 53.44 -4.16
C LYS A 693 26.06 53.76 -3.62
N SER A 694 27.06 53.13 -4.25
CA SER A 694 28.52 53.38 -4.28
C SER A 694 29.34 52.42 -3.39
N GLY A 695 30.48 51.85 -3.82
CA GLY A 695 31.24 51.92 -5.07
C GLY A 695 32.61 51.20 -4.91
N GLY A 696 33.28 50.89 -6.04
CA GLY A 696 34.73 50.56 -6.24
C GLY A 696 35.29 49.26 -5.62
N SER A 697 35.75 48.24 -6.37
CA SER A 697 36.93 48.13 -7.27
C SER A 697 38.30 48.10 -6.57
N THR A 698 39.03 46.96 -6.65
CA THR A 698 40.40 46.85 -7.20
C THR A 698 40.85 45.39 -7.34
N ALA A 699 41.67 45.14 -8.36
CA ALA A 699 42.14 43.85 -8.87
C ALA A 699 43.62 43.54 -8.54
N GLY A 700 44.06 42.31 -8.84
CA GLY A 700 45.45 41.93 -9.19
C GLY A 700 46.17 41.01 -8.18
N LEU A 701 46.40 39.72 -8.47
CA LEU A 701 47.49 39.10 -9.28
C LEU A 701 48.85 38.98 -8.55
N PHE A 702 49.38 37.76 -8.39
CA PHE A 702 50.65 37.24 -8.95
C PHE A 702 51.15 35.95 -8.28
N SER A 703 52.05 35.26 -8.99
CA SER A 703 52.44 33.86 -8.93
C SER A 703 53.91 33.61 -8.51
N ASN A 704 54.24 32.31 -8.29
CA ASN A 704 55.51 31.59 -8.57
C ASN A 704 56.56 31.24 -7.48
N LEU A 705 57.20 30.09 -7.75
CA LEU A 705 58.52 29.51 -7.35
C LEU A 705 58.57 28.54 -6.14
N ARG A 706 59.42 27.48 -6.05
CA ARG A 706 60.13 26.50 -6.93
C ARG A 706 61.06 25.63 -6.01
N LYS A 707 61.38 24.36 -6.40
CA LYS A 707 62.64 23.58 -6.15
C LYS A 707 62.90 22.97 -4.74
N LYS A 708 63.61 21.83 -4.50
CA LYS A 708 64.25 20.71 -5.27
C LYS A 708 64.92 19.69 -4.27
N LEU A 709 65.37 18.51 -4.77
CA LEU A 709 66.40 17.53 -4.26
C LEU A 709 65.94 16.45 -3.25
N GLY A 710 66.37 15.16 -3.28
CA GLY A 710 67.28 14.39 -4.16
C GLY A 710 67.95 13.17 -3.45
N ALA A 711 67.66 11.95 -3.92
CA ALA A 711 68.54 10.76 -4.14
C ALA A 711 69.20 9.87 -3.03
N LEU A 712 69.25 8.55 -3.35
CA LEU A 712 70.37 7.55 -3.26
C LEU A 712 70.43 6.44 -2.17
N LYS A 713 70.33 5.15 -2.61
CA LYS A 713 71.22 3.96 -2.42
C LYS A 713 70.57 2.59 -2.05
N LYS A 714 70.99 1.54 -2.79
CA LYS A 714 70.94 0.06 -2.57
C LYS A 714 72.42 -0.45 -2.65
N PRO A 715 72.88 -1.62 -2.12
CA PRO A 715 72.50 -2.99 -2.58
C PRO A 715 72.63 -4.22 -1.61
N HIS A 716 72.04 -5.35 -2.07
CA HIS A 716 72.15 -6.84 -1.89
C HIS A 716 72.97 -7.63 -0.83
N GLN A 717 72.33 -8.69 -0.24
CA GLN A 717 72.50 -10.18 -0.42
C GLN A 717 71.62 -10.95 0.64
N MET A 718 70.58 -11.78 0.38
CA MET A 718 70.33 -13.12 -0.26
C MET A 718 70.14 -14.30 0.79
N PRO A 719 69.50 -15.46 0.48
CA PRO A 719 68.08 -15.91 0.70
C PRO A 719 67.98 -17.17 1.67
N PRO A 720 66.96 -18.09 1.76
CA PRO A 720 65.76 -18.45 0.92
C PRO A 720 64.38 -18.58 1.68
N GLU A 721 63.23 -18.20 1.09
CA GLU A 721 62.21 -18.93 0.26
C GLU A 721 60.93 -19.34 1.06
N PRO A 722 59.74 -19.57 0.45
CA PRO A 722 59.04 -18.75 -0.57
C PRO A 722 57.49 -18.60 -0.34
N GLN A 723 56.95 -17.46 -0.82
CA GLN A 723 55.69 -17.26 -1.62
C GLN A 723 54.31 -17.61 -0.97
N ASP A 724 53.23 -16.81 -1.01
CA ASP A 724 52.68 -15.88 -2.02
C ASP A 724 51.84 -14.75 -1.35
N LEU A 725 52.15 -13.45 -1.57
CA LEU A 725 51.57 -12.51 -2.56
C LEU A 725 50.16 -11.92 -2.24
N LEU A 726 50.19 -10.84 -1.47
CA LEU A 726 49.24 -9.71 -1.49
C LEU A 726 50.04 -8.45 -1.87
N SER A 727 49.58 -7.70 -2.88
CA SER A 727 49.86 -6.26 -3.04
C SER A 727 48.77 -5.65 -3.93
N SER A 728 47.79 -4.94 -3.36
CA SER A 728 47.72 -3.46 -3.25
C SER A 728 47.92 -2.73 -4.58
N CYS A 729 46.84 -2.32 -5.25
CA CYS A 729 46.24 -0.97 -5.16
C CYS A 729 47.17 0.14 -5.71
N ASN A 730 46.85 0.61 -6.92
CA ASN A 730 46.89 2.02 -7.27
C ASN A 730 45.51 2.38 -7.81
N GLU A 731 44.85 3.29 -7.12
CA GLU A 731 43.54 3.84 -7.45
C GLU A 731 43.66 4.80 -8.63
N ASP A 732 42.97 4.48 -9.73
CA ASP A 732 42.44 5.49 -10.63
C ASP A 732 40.99 5.74 -10.20
N CYS A 733 40.72 6.94 -9.68
CA CYS A 733 39.39 7.45 -9.42
C CYS A 733 38.62 7.56 -10.75
N THR A 734 37.99 6.45 -11.15
CA THR A 734 36.93 6.46 -12.16
C THR A 734 35.60 6.48 -11.44
N ALA A 735 34.75 7.43 -11.81
CA ALA A 735 33.36 7.48 -11.37
C ALA A 735 32.71 6.09 -11.47
N PRO A 736 31.81 5.69 -10.55
CA PRO A 736 31.22 4.37 -10.57
C PRO A 736 30.61 4.12 -11.95
N LYS A 737 31.11 3.10 -12.67
CA LYS A 737 30.54 2.66 -13.94
C LYS A 737 29.07 2.36 -13.70
N GLN A 738 28.19 3.21 -14.25
CA GLN A 738 26.76 2.97 -14.28
C GLN A 738 26.53 1.57 -14.89
N THR A 739 25.73 0.75 -14.22
CA THR A 739 25.18 -0.47 -14.81
C THR A 739 24.56 -0.13 -16.17
N PRO A 740 24.70 -0.99 -17.21
CA PRO A 740 24.08 -0.74 -18.50
C PRO A 740 22.59 -0.48 -18.30
N ARG A 741 22.11 0.69 -18.74
CA ARG A 741 20.68 1.04 -18.66
C ARG A 741 19.92 0.00 -19.50
N ASP A 742 18.79 -0.46 -18.98
CA ASP A 742 17.93 -1.38 -19.72
C ASP A 742 17.66 -0.82 -21.15
N PRO A 743 17.80 -1.61 -22.22
CA PRO A 743 17.67 -1.12 -23.59
C PRO A 743 16.32 -0.46 -23.90
N LEU A 744 15.24 -0.94 -23.29
CA LEU A 744 13.92 -0.32 -23.45
C LEU A 744 13.92 1.06 -22.78
N LEU A 745 14.37 1.17 -21.52
CA LEU A 745 14.48 2.47 -20.84
C LEU A 745 15.42 3.44 -21.57
N GLN A 746 16.48 2.94 -22.20
CA GLN A 746 17.36 3.76 -23.05
C GLN A 746 16.60 4.32 -24.25
N LEU A 747 15.89 3.48 -25.01
CA LEU A 747 15.06 3.93 -26.13
C LEU A 747 13.99 4.94 -25.70
N VAL A 748 13.31 4.67 -24.57
CA VAL A 748 12.30 5.55 -23.97
C VAL A 748 12.88 6.92 -23.62
N SER A 749 14.09 6.96 -23.05
CA SER A 749 14.75 8.21 -22.66
C SER A 749 14.99 9.15 -23.85
N LEU A 750 15.17 8.58 -25.06
CA LEU A 750 15.45 9.31 -26.29
C LEU A 750 14.20 9.87 -26.98
N GLN A 751 12.99 9.44 -26.60
CA GLN A 751 11.76 9.95 -27.22
C GLN A 751 11.58 11.43 -26.87
N LYS A 752 11.27 12.27 -27.87
CA LYS A 752 10.84 13.64 -27.63
C LYS A 752 9.45 13.68 -27.01
N ALA A 753 9.11 14.77 -26.33
CA ALA A 753 7.78 15.01 -25.78
C ALA A 753 6.69 14.94 -26.84
N SER A 754 6.98 15.25 -28.12
CA SER A 754 6.04 15.10 -29.24
C SER A 754 5.71 13.65 -29.59
N GLY A 755 6.48 12.67 -29.11
CA GLY A 755 6.35 11.25 -29.46
C GLY A 755 7.33 10.75 -30.52
N CYS A 756 8.08 11.62 -31.19
CA CYS A 756 9.06 11.21 -32.20
C CYS A 756 10.45 10.92 -31.61
N TRP A 757 11.27 10.24 -32.40
CA TRP A 757 12.70 10.09 -32.16
C TRP A 757 13.50 10.87 -33.20
N VAL A 758 14.71 11.26 -32.80
CA VAL A 758 15.70 11.87 -33.70
C VAL A 758 16.75 10.83 -34.03
N LEU A 759 17.17 10.81 -35.29
CA LEU A 759 18.27 9.97 -35.71
C LEU A 759 19.59 10.55 -35.17
N ASP A 760 20.11 9.94 -34.10
CA ASP A 760 21.41 10.26 -33.51
C ASP A 760 22.18 8.98 -33.14
N PRO A 761 23.47 9.08 -32.76
CA PRO A 761 24.25 7.91 -32.36
C PRO A 761 23.69 7.15 -31.16
N ALA A 762 22.97 7.81 -30.25
CA ALA A 762 22.38 7.16 -29.08
C ALA A 762 21.17 6.30 -29.48
N LEU A 763 20.35 6.76 -30.42
CA LEU A 763 19.26 5.98 -30.99
C LEU A 763 19.82 4.77 -31.74
N ALA A 764 20.79 4.97 -32.64
CA ALA A 764 21.42 3.86 -33.37
C ALA A 764 21.96 2.80 -32.41
N ALA A 765 22.67 3.22 -31.36
CA ALA A 765 23.18 2.32 -30.32
C ALA A 765 22.05 1.57 -29.59
N SER A 766 20.93 2.24 -29.28
CA SER A 766 19.76 1.61 -28.62
C SER A 766 19.11 0.54 -29.49
N LEU A 767 19.19 0.70 -30.82
CA LEU A 767 18.71 -0.26 -31.81
C LEU A 767 19.73 -1.38 -32.10
N GLY A 768 20.92 -1.35 -31.49
CA GLY A 768 22.01 -2.29 -31.76
C GLY A 768 22.67 -2.10 -33.12
N LYS A 769 22.67 -0.87 -33.65
CA LYS A 769 23.24 -0.50 -34.96
C LYS A 769 24.22 0.68 -34.85
N THR A 770 25.01 0.87 -35.90
CA THR A 770 25.86 2.05 -36.08
C THR A 770 25.10 3.17 -36.78
N SER A 771 25.52 4.43 -36.59
CA SER A 771 24.89 5.57 -37.29
C SER A 771 24.94 5.43 -38.81
N GLU A 772 26.02 4.88 -39.35
CA GLU A 772 26.18 4.65 -40.79
C GLU A 772 25.17 3.63 -41.34
N GLU A 773 24.97 2.51 -40.64
CA GLU A 773 23.99 1.48 -41.03
C GLU A 773 22.57 2.03 -41.09
N VAL A 774 22.20 2.88 -40.11
CA VAL A 774 20.86 3.46 -40.02
C VAL A 774 20.64 4.55 -41.07
N GLU A 775 21.67 5.33 -41.42
CA GLU A 775 21.58 6.38 -42.44
C GLU A 775 21.56 5.82 -43.87
N ASN A 776 22.31 4.74 -44.14
CA ASN A 776 22.46 4.19 -45.49
C ASN A 776 21.16 3.63 -46.08
N LEU A 777 20.22 3.18 -45.25
CA LEU A 777 18.93 2.62 -45.68
C LEU A 777 17.77 3.64 -45.64
N LYS A 778 18.06 4.88 -45.27
CA LYS A 778 17.07 5.96 -45.27
C LYS A 778 16.68 6.32 -46.71
N LEU A 779 15.40 6.29 -47.01
CA LEU A 779 14.86 6.79 -48.29
C LEU A 779 15.06 8.31 -48.40
N ALA A 780 15.54 8.79 -49.56
CA ALA A 780 15.90 10.19 -49.79
C ALA A 780 14.72 11.18 -49.61
N SER A 781 13.48 10.72 -49.80
CA SER A 781 12.25 11.50 -49.68
C SER A 781 11.74 11.65 -48.23
N VAL A 782 12.34 10.94 -47.26
CA VAL A 782 11.81 10.82 -45.89
C VAL A 782 12.54 11.72 -44.92
N ASN A 783 11.80 12.37 -44.02
CA ASN A 783 12.38 13.14 -42.92
C ASN A 783 13.14 12.19 -41.95
N GLN A 784 14.31 12.61 -41.44
CA GLN A 784 15.08 11.84 -40.45
C GLN A 784 14.24 11.45 -39.23
N GLU A 785 13.37 12.34 -38.73
CA GLU A 785 12.54 12.05 -37.56
C GLU A 785 11.46 10.99 -37.86
N VAL A 786 10.90 11.00 -39.08
CA VAL A 786 9.94 9.97 -39.52
C VAL A 786 10.64 8.62 -39.61
N TRP A 787 11.83 8.57 -40.21
CA TRP A 787 12.64 7.36 -40.31
C TRP A 787 13.01 6.80 -38.92
N ALA A 788 13.56 7.64 -38.05
CA ALA A 788 13.94 7.28 -36.69
C ALA A 788 12.75 6.74 -35.88
N THR A 789 11.58 7.37 -36.01
CA THR A 789 10.36 6.96 -35.28
C THR A 789 9.85 5.60 -35.79
N ILE A 790 9.88 5.35 -37.10
CA ILE A 790 9.51 4.04 -37.66
C ILE A 790 10.45 2.95 -37.16
N LEU A 791 11.77 3.20 -37.12
CA LEU A 791 12.73 2.23 -36.60
C LEU A 791 12.52 1.91 -35.12
N ALA A 792 12.26 2.94 -34.30
CA ALA A 792 11.96 2.74 -32.88
C ALA A 792 10.69 1.88 -32.69
N LEU A 793 9.63 2.14 -33.48
CA LEU A 793 8.39 1.35 -33.44
C LEU A 793 8.62 -0.11 -33.88
N ILE A 794 9.36 -0.34 -34.97
CA ILE A 794 9.70 -1.70 -35.40
C ILE A 794 10.51 -2.41 -34.31
N TRP A 795 11.46 -1.73 -33.67
CA TRP A 795 12.24 -2.32 -32.60
C TRP A 795 11.39 -2.71 -31.38
N LEU A 796 10.46 -1.85 -30.97
CA LEU A 796 9.53 -2.13 -29.87
C LEU A 796 8.68 -3.38 -30.17
N HIS A 797 8.06 -3.42 -31.35
CA HIS A 797 7.22 -4.53 -31.78
C HIS A 797 8.00 -5.79 -32.20
N GLY A 798 9.28 -5.67 -32.53
CA GLY A 798 10.13 -6.78 -32.98
C GLY A 798 10.89 -7.45 -31.83
N PHE A 799 11.38 -6.66 -30.87
CA PHE A 799 12.29 -7.13 -29.81
C PHE A 799 11.74 -6.99 -28.38
N LYS A 800 10.64 -6.25 -28.18
CA LYS A 800 10.07 -5.99 -26.85
C LYS A 800 8.57 -6.30 -26.75
N VAL A 801 8.08 -7.25 -27.55
CA VAL A 801 6.68 -7.73 -27.49
C VAL A 801 6.29 -8.16 -26.06
N ASP A 802 7.18 -8.87 -25.37
CA ASP A 802 6.93 -9.38 -24.01
C ASP A 802 6.75 -8.26 -22.96
N ALA A 803 7.12 -7.02 -23.29
CA ALA A 803 6.98 -5.85 -22.44
C ALA A 803 5.99 -4.82 -23.02
N GLN A 804 5.08 -5.24 -23.91
CA GLN A 804 4.12 -4.36 -24.58
C GLN A 804 3.36 -3.45 -23.62
N ASP A 805 3.00 -3.97 -22.46
CA ASP A 805 2.30 -3.21 -21.42
C ASP A 805 3.05 -1.97 -20.91
N GLU A 806 4.37 -1.94 -21.04
CA GLU A 806 5.18 -0.80 -20.60
C GLU A 806 5.28 0.31 -21.65
N TRP A 807 5.31 -0.05 -22.93
CA TRP A 807 5.61 0.90 -24.01
C TRP A 807 4.44 1.20 -24.93
N GLN A 808 3.31 0.51 -24.81
CA GLN A 808 2.15 0.71 -25.70
C GLN A 808 1.71 2.19 -25.78
N LEU A 809 1.65 2.90 -24.64
CA LEU A 809 1.30 4.33 -24.62
C LEU A 809 2.34 5.21 -25.36
N LEU A 810 3.62 4.88 -25.25
CA LEU A 810 4.70 5.55 -25.98
C LEU A 810 4.56 5.35 -27.49
N ALA A 811 4.26 4.13 -27.91
CA ALA A 811 4.05 3.79 -29.31
C ALA A 811 2.80 4.49 -29.86
N MET A 812 1.68 4.50 -29.12
CA MET A 812 0.46 5.22 -29.53
C MET A 812 0.72 6.71 -29.77
N LYS A 813 1.51 7.34 -28.89
CA LYS A 813 1.91 8.74 -29.02
C LYS A 813 2.78 8.97 -30.26
N ALA A 814 3.73 8.08 -30.53
CA ALA A 814 4.58 8.12 -31.72
C ALA A 814 3.78 7.95 -33.02
N VAL A 815 2.83 7.02 -33.02
CA VAL A 815 1.92 6.77 -34.15
C VAL A 815 1.02 7.96 -34.43
N SER A 816 0.48 8.58 -33.37
CA SER A 816 -0.29 9.83 -33.48
C SER A 816 0.53 10.93 -34.15
N TRP A 817 1.79 11.10 -33.72
CA TRP A 817 2.71 12.05 -34.32
C TRP A 817 3.00 11.73 -35.80
N LEU A 818 3.27 10.46 -36.14
CA LEU A 818 3.54 10.03 -37.52
C LEU A 818 2.36 10.28 -38.46
N ARG A 819 1.13 9.99 -38.00
CA ARG A 819 -0.09 10.27 -38.76
C ARG A 819 -0.23 11.77 -39.06
N ALA A 820 0.15 12.64 -38.11
CA ALA A 820 0.14 14.09 -38.33
C ALA A 820 1.18 14.58 -39.35
N GLN A 821 2.24 13.80 -39.63
CA GLN A 821 3.26 14.16 -40.63
C GLN A 821 2.82 13.89 -42.09
N ASN A 822 1.73 13.13 -42.32
CA ASN A 822 1.24 12.76 -43.67
C ASN A 822 2.35 12.20 -44.60
N ALA A 823 3.25 11.36 -44.08
CA ALA A 823 4.32 10.78 -44.87
C ALA A 823 3.78 9.81 -45.94
N THR A 824 4.16 9.99 -47.20
CA THR A 824 3.62 9.24 -48.35
C THR A 824 4.25 7.87 -48.57
N CYS A 825 5.38 7.57 -47.93
CA CYS A 825 6.19 6.36 -48.15
C CYS A 825 6.43 5.54 -46.87
N VAL A 826 5.43 5.50 -45.99
CA VAL A 826 5.51 4.78 -44.71
C VAL A 826 5.70 3.28 -44.92
N THR A 827 5.05 2.68 -45.93
CA THR A 827 5.15 1.24 -46.20
C THR A 827 6.57 0.85 -46.58
N GLU A 828 7.21 1.59 -47.50
CA GLU A 828 8.58 1.34 -47.93
C GLU A 828 9.58 1.56 -46.79
N CYS A 829 9.30 2.53 -45.90
CA CYS A 829 10.11 2.70 -44.68
C CYS A 829 9.99 1.50 -43.74
N VAL A 830 8.79 0.94 -43.57
CA VAL A 830 8.60 -0.23 -42.69
C VAL A 830 9.34 -1.44 -43.25
N GLU A 831 9.30 -1.66 -44.57
CA GLU A 831 10.05 -2.73 -45.24
C GLU A 831 11.56 -2.54 -45.08
N ALA A 832 12.08 -1.34 -45.34
CA ALA A 832 13.51 -1.04 -45.18
C ALA A 832 13.97 -1.17 -43.71
N GLY A 833 13.14 -0.74 -42.75
CA GLY A 833 13.42 -0.85 -41.33
C GLY A 833 13.42 -2.29 -40.83
N ASN A 834 12.48 -3.11 -41.30
CA ASN A 834 12.46 -4.55 -41.04
C ASN A 834 13.71 -5.24 -41.57
N ALA A 835 14.14 -4.90 -42.79
CA ALA A 835 15.38 -5.43 -43.37
C ALA A 835 16.63 -5.03 -42.55
N LEU A 836 16.70 -3.76 -42.10
CA LEU A 836 17.80 -3.27 -41.27
C LEU A 836 17.89 -4.00 -39.92
N LEU A 837 16.74 -4.16 -39.25
CA LEU A 837 16.65 -4.70 -37.90
C LEU A 837 16.55 -6.24 -37.88
N GLY A 838 16.28 -6.89 -39.02
CA GLY A 838 16.04 -8.33 -39.09
C GLY A 838 14.69 -8.73 -38.50
N CYS A 839 13.70 -7.85 -38.60
CA CYS A 839 12.33 -8.07 -38.11
C CYS A 839 11.35 -8.32 -39.27
N ASN A 840 10.13 -8.73 -38.94
CA ASN A 840 9.03 -8.87 -39.91
C ASN A 840 7.72 -8.31 -39.33
N VAL A 841 7.76 -7.05 -38.88
CA VAL A 841 6.60 -6.39 -38.29
C VAL A 841 5.75 -5.77 -39.39
N GLN A 842 4.46 -6.10 -39.41
CA GLN A 842 3.52 -5.53 -40.39
C GLN A 842 3.16 -4.09 -40.05
N LYS A 843 2.89 -3.28 -41.07
CA LYS A 843 2.48 -1.88 -40.91
C LYS A 843 1.26 -1.72 -39.99
N ASP A 844 0.25 -2.57 -40.16
CA ASP A 844 -0.98 -2.52 -39.35
C ASP A 844 -0.71 -2.80 -37.86
N VAL A 845 0.28 -3.66 -37.56
CA VAL A 845 0.71 -3.95 -36.17
C VAL A 845 1.34 -2.72 -35.52
N LEU A 846 1.98 -1.85 -36.30
CA LEU A 846 2.48 -0.56 -35.83
C LEU A 846 1.37 0.49 -35.66
N GLY A 847 0.14 0.18 -36.06
CA GLY A 847 -0.99 1.14 -36.05
C GLY A 847 -0.87 2.25 -37.09
N LEU A 848 -0.16 2.04 -38.20
CA LEU A 848 0.10 3.04 -39.25
C LEU A 848 -0.74 2.88 -40.51
#